data_AF-A0A182KDI7-F1
#
_entry.id   AF-A0A182KDI7-F1
#
_cell.length_a   1.000
_cell.length_b   1.000
_cell.length_c   1.000
_cell.angle_alpha   90.00
_cell.angle_beta   90.00
_cell.angle_gamma   90.00
#
_symmetry.space_group_name_H-M   'P 1'
#
loop_
_entity.id
_entity.type
_entity.pdbx_description
1 polymer ?
#
loop_
_entity_poly.entity_id
_entity_poly.type
_entity_poly.pdbx_seq_one_letter_code
_entity_poly.pdbx_strand_id
1 'polypeptide(L)'
;MRIFRIFEGANDVLRMFIALTGIQKAGNDLRGLQKALKNPLGNMGVILAEGTKRVGRSVGVGGTDLRPFVASELQNASKQCAESMDMFSKTIESLLMKHGKGIVERQFQLARVADSAIDIYTMAAVLSRATRASQRGLPSANHELLMAQIWCQEASNRVHRNINRIHSGSFKEHYQRLGQVARNAILEQYCRSKKMHRFHRLVGVSNRGVLACDNSSASWLSSKSHNQQRWLSASAQRKPKERTVAAPTVNTSFMANLFRGEIEPLQVFPFPDALKPEQKEMIGSLIDPVTKFFEGYDPVMAEKNGGPDEATFQSMWEMGLMGMQAPEEYGGLALPNTGYARMGELVGSVDLGLAVVFGAHQSIGWKGVLLYGTEEQKRKYLPKVVTGGTIACFCLTEPSSGSDAGSIRSRAVKSADGSHYVLNGSKIWISGGGLADIFTVFAQTEITDPKTGQKRDKVTAFIVERGFEGVTSGPPEDKMGIKCSNTAEVYFDDVKIPAENVLGGEGNGFKVAMNILNNGRFGMSGTLAGTMSHCIRKAAEHATTRVQFGQKIENFGNVQEKLARMAMHQYVSQSMGYMISGNMDAGHTDYHLEAAISKIFSSEAAWYVCDEAIQILGGNGFMKSSGLEKFLRDIRIYRIFEGANDILRLFVTLTGIQYAGSHLKELQRAFKNPTANLGLIFQEGSRRAVRSIGYGGTDLSTFVVDPLKESAALCADSIDRFSKTIEALLIKHGKGIVDQQFLLIRLADSAIDIYAMSCVLSRASKAVRENKPSAEHELLMAKAWCVEANDRVRINIRRVNNGVFLKNYDTMSAIAKNICAQQGIVQSNPVGIE
;
A
#
# COMPACT_ATOMS: atom_id res chain seq x y z
N MET A 1 16.59 -17.45 -1.09
CA MET A 1 15.26 -17.76 -1.69
C MET A 1 14.95 -16.97 -2.97
N ARG A 2 15.19 -15.65 -3.06
CA ARG A 2 14.93 -14.89 -4.32
C ARG A 2 15.84 -15.26 -5.50
N ILE A 3 17.09 -15.65 -5.23
CA ILE A 3 18.06 -16.06 -6.26
C ILE A 3 17.54 -17.22 -7.13
N PHE A 4 16.92 -18.24 -6.52
CA PHE A 4 16.34 -19.36 -7.27
C PHE A 4 15.13 -18.98 -8.14
N ARG A 5 14.48 -17.82 -7.91
CA ARG A 5 13.38 -17.34 -8.78
C ARG A 5 13.85 -16.69 -10.08
N ILE A 6 15.13 -16.31 -10.13
CA ILE A 6 15.69 -15.38 -11.12
C ILE A 6 16.51 -16.10 -12.20
N PHE A 7 17.18 -17.21 -11.84
CA PHE A 7 18.27 -17.79 -12.63
C PHE A 7 17.88 -18.36 -14.01
N GLU A 8 16.60 -18.46 -14.34
CA GLU A 8 16.20 -19.03 -15.63
C GLU A 8 15.06 -18.28 -16.33
N GLY A 9 14.55 -17.14 -15.84
CA GLY A 9 13.28 -16.60 -16.37
C GLY A 9 12.14 -17.65 -16.36
N ALA A 10 12.30 -18.73 -15.58
CA ALA A 10 11.70 -20.01 -15.89
C ALA A 10 10.56 -20.42 -14.99
N ASN A 11 10.17 -19.71 -13.94
CA ASN A 11 8.99 -20.18 -13.18
C ASN A 11 7.72 -20.11 -14.02
N ASP A 12 7.56 -19.08 -14.85
CA ASP A 12 6.39 -18.97 -15.71
C ASP A 12 6.49 -19.87 -16.95
N VAL A 13 7.71 -20.05 -17.47
CA VAL A 13 8.00 -21.06 -18.51
C VAL A 13 7.79 -22.48 -17.98
N LEU A 14 8.19 -22.77 -16.74
CA LEU A 14 8.06 -24.05 -16.06
C LEU A 14 6.62 -24.31 -15.68
N ARG A 15 5.87 -23.30 -15.22
CA ARG A 15 4.40 -23.37 -15.09
C ARG A 15 3.76 -23.71 -16.43
N MET A 16 4.13 -23.02 -17.50
CA MET A 16 3.65 -23.35 -18.85
C MET A 16 4.07 -24.76 -19.27
N PHE A 17 5.29 -25.18 -18.96
CA PHE A 17 5.80 -26.52 -19.27
C PHE A 17 5.04 -27.59 -18.50
N ILE A 18 4.78 -27.41 -17.19
CA ILE A 18 3.96 -28.29 -16.36
C ILE A 18 2.57 -28.42 -16.96
N ALA A 19 1.93 -27.28 -17.28
CA ALA A 19 0.59 -27.27 -17.86
C ALA A 19 0.57 -27.95 -19.24
N LEU A 20 1.48 -27.58 -20.15
CA LEU A 20 1.54 -28.10 -21.52
C LEU A 20 1.91 -29.57 -21.57
N THR A 21 2.90 -30.02 -20.79
CA THR A 21 3.30 -31.43 -20.72
C THR A 21 2.17 -32.28 -20.14
N GLY A 22 1.52 -31.81 -19.06
CA GLY A 22 0.37 -32.47 -18.47
C GLY A 22 -0.81 -32.56 -19.43
N ILE A 23 -1.15 -31.46 -20.10
CA ILE A 23 -2.24 -31.38 -21.08
C ILE A 23 -1.94 -32.22 -22.33
N GLN A 24 -0.69 -32.26 -22.79
CA GLN A 24 -0.28 -33.09 -23.92
C GLN A 24 -0.45 -34.58 -23.62
N LYS A 25 -0.05 -35.01 -22.42
CA LYS A 25 -0.28 -36.38 -21.95
C LYS A 25 -1.77 -36.71 -21.88
N ALA A 26 -2.56 -35.87 -21.20
CA ALA A 26 -4.01 -36.05 -21.11
C ALA A 26 -4.70 -36.03 -22.50
N GLY A 27 -4.22 -35.19 -23.43
CA GLY A 27 -4.70 -35.12 -24.80
C GLY A 27 -4.33 -36.33 -25.65
N ASN A 28 -3.22 -37.01 -25.37
CA ASN A 28 -2.89 -38.31 -25.97
C ASN A 28 -3.85 -39.40 -25.48
N ASP A 29 -4.10 -39.44 -24.17
CA ASP A 29 -5.02 -40.40 -23.55
C ASP A 29 -6.46 -40.22 -24.07
N LEU A 30 -6.96 -38.98 -24.13
CA LEU A 30 -8.27 -38.63 -24.71
C LEU A 30 -8.38 -39.01 -26.19
N ARG A 31 -7.33 -38.81 -26.99
CA ARG A 31 -7.30 -39.23 -28.40
C ARG A 31 -7.29 -40.74 -28.54
N GLY A 32 -6.59 -41.45 -27.66
CA GLY A 32 -6.64 -42.91 -27.56
C GLY A 32 -8.07 -43.39 -27.28
N LEU A 33 -8.76 -42.75 -26.33
CA LEU A 33 -10.15 -43.04 -26.00
C LEU A 33 -11.12 -42.74 -27.16
N GLN A 34 -10.97 -41.59 -27.83
CA GLN A 34 -11.79 -41.25 -28.99
C GLN A 34 -11.58 -42.22 -30.16
N LYS A 35 -10.35 -42.70 -30.38
CA LYS A 35 -10.07 -43.76 -31.36
C LYS A 35 -10.75 -45.08 -30.96
N ALA A 36 -10.71 -45.44 -29.69
CA ALA A 36 -11.40 -46.63 -29.17
C ALA A 36 -12.93 -46.53 -29.40
N LEU A 37 -13.54 -45.36 -29.15
CA LEU A 37 -14.97 -45.12 -29.36
C LEU A 37 -15.41 -45.18 -30.83
N LYS A 38 -14.50 -44.95 -31.80
CA LYS A 38 -14.79 -45.10 -33.24
C LYS A 38 -14.87 -46.57 -33.69
N ASN A 39 -14.33 -47.50 -32.90
CA ASN A 39 -14.52 -48.95 -33.09
C ASN A 39 -14.89 -49.59 -31.74
N PRO A 40 -16.14 -49.41 -31.29
CA PRO A 40 -16.55 -49.75 -29.93
C PRO A 40 -16.53 -51.26 -29.65
N LEU A 41 -16.80 -52.10 -30.67
CA LEU A 41 -16.76 -53.57 -30.55
C LEU A 41 -15.33 -54.11 -30.38
N GLY A 42 -14.36 -53.53 -31.10
CA GLY A 42 -12.95 -53.94 -31.02
C GLY A 42 -12.19 -53.42 -29.79
N ASN A 43 -12.73 -52.44 -29.06
CA ASN A 43 -12.06 -51.78 -27.92
C ASN A 43 -12.92 -51.75 -26.65
N MET A 44 -13.87 -52.66 -26.54
CA MET A 44 -14.87 -52.69 -25.46
C MET A 44 -14.24 -52.74 -24.07
N GLY A 45 -13.11 -53.42 -23.89
CA GLY A 45 -12.36 -53.45 -22.61
C GLY A 45 -11.78 -52.09 -22.20
N VAL A 46 -11.30 -51.29 -23.15
CA VAL A 46 -10.78 -49.93 -22.88
C VAL A 46 -11.93 -48.98 -22.56
N ILE A 47 -13.06 -49.10 -23.27
CA ILE A 47 -14.26 -48.29 -23.06
C ILE A 47 -14.91 -48.62 -21.71
N LEU A 48 -15.03 -49.90 -21.36
CA LEU A 48 -15.55 -50.35 -20.06
C LEU A 48 -14.65 -49.93 -18.91
N ALA A 49 -13.33 -50.06 -19.04
CA ALA A 49 -12.36 -49.64 -18.01
C ALA A 49 -12.37 -48.13 -17.77
N GLU A 50 -12.47 -47.32 -18.83
CA GLU A 50 -12.60 -45.86 -18.68
C GLU A 50 -13.99 -45.46 -18.18
N GLY A 51 -15.04 -46.14 -18.63
CA GLY A 51 -16.41 -45.98 -18.14
C GLY A 51 -16.51 -46.26 -16.64
N THR A 52 -15.90 -47.35 -16.15
CA THR A 52 -15.83 -47.67 -14.71
C THR A 52 -14.95 -46.69 -13.94
N LYS A 53 -13.83 -46.20 -14.50
CA LYS A 53 -13.03 -45.12 -13.87
C LYS A 53 -13.83 -43.81 -13.75
N ARG A 54 -14.55 -43.41 -14.80
CA ARG A 54 -15.36 -42.18 -14.82
C ARG A 54 -16.58 -42.26 -13.91
N VAL A 55 -17.30 -43.39 -13.95
CA VAL A 55 -18.41 -43.67 -13.03
C VAL A 55 -17.88 -43.71 -11.60
N GLY A 56 -16.80 -44.44 -11.35
CA GLY A 56 -16.13 -44.50 -10.05
C GLY A 56 -15.70 -43.14 -9.51
N ARG A 57 -15.17 -42.21 -10.33
CA ARG A 57 -14.90 -40.83 -9.93
C ARG A 57 -16.16 -40.04 -9.60
N SER A 58 -17.24 -40.23 -10.37
CA SER A 58 -18.52 -39.54 -10.16
C SER A 58 -19.29 -39.99 -8.91
N VAL A 59 -19.06 -41.23 -8.43
CA VAL A 59 -19.64 -41.78 -7.19
C VAL A 59 -18.64 -41.93 -6.04
N GLY A 60 -17.41 -41.43 -6.18
CA GLY A 60 -16.39 -41.40 -5.11
C GLY A 60 -15.67 -42.72 -4.81
N VAL A 61 -15.83 -43.75 -5.64
CA VAL A 61 -15.28 -45.11 -5.43
C VAL A 61 -14.09 -45.43 -6.37
N GLY A 62 -13.77 -44.54 -7.31
CA GLY A 62 -12.73 -44.75 -8.33
C GLY A 62 -11.53 -43.82 -8.21
N GLY A 63 -10.59 -44.15 -7.31
CA GLY A 63 -9.17 -43.76 -7.47
C GLY A 63 -8.70 -42.40 -6.90
N THR A 64 -9.50 -41.71 -6.08
CA THR A 64 -9.07 -40.45 -5.42
C THR A 64 -9.30 -40.44 -3.91
N ASP A 65 -9.80 -41.53 -3.31
CA ASP A 65 -9.93 -41.57 -1.84
C ASP A 65 -8.56 -41.71 -1.16
N LEU A 66 -8.08 -40.60 -0.61
CA LEU A 66 -6.81 -40.53 0.11
C LEU A 66 -6.94 -40.91 1.59
N ARG A 67 -8.16 -41.08 2.12
CA ARG A 67 -8.40 -41.38 3.55
C ARG A 67 -7.65 -42.62 4.07
N PRO A 68 -7.52 -43.74 3.31
CA PRO A 68 -6.79 -44.92 3.79
C PRO A 68 -5.28 -44.69 3.97
N PHE A 69 -4.73 -43.63 3.37
CA PHE A 69 -3.28 -43.39 3.32
C PHE A 69 -2.82 -42.25 4.24
N VAL A 70 -3.74 -41.62 4.98
CA VAL A 70 -3.44 -40.48 5.85
C VAL A 70 -3.77 -40.79 7.31
N ALA A 71 -3.14 -40.06 8.22
CA ALA A 71 -3.50 -40.11 9.65
C ALA A 71 -4.98 -39.76 9.87
N SER A 72 -5.60 -40.30 10.92
CA SER A 72 -7.01 -40.08 11.26
C SER A 72 -7.39 -38.61 11.34
N GLU A 73 -6.48 -37.78 11.84
CA GLU A 73 -6.66 -36.34 12.00
C GLU A 73 -6.68 -35.61 10.65
N LEU A 74 -6.16 -36.21 9.58
CA LEU A 74 -6.06 -35.59 8.26
C LEU A 74 -7.18 -36.00 7.29
N GLN A 75 -8.18 -36.76 7.71
CA GLN A 75 -9.25 -37.25 6.81
C GLN A 75 -10.01 -36.12 6.10
N ASN A 76 -10.25 -34.98 6.76
CA ASN A 76 -10.88 -33.83 6.11
C ASN A 76 -9.96 -33.18 5.07
N ALA A 77 -8.67 -33.04 5.40
CA ALA A 77 -7.67 -32.47 4.50
C ALA A 77 -7.41 -33.37 3.28
N SER A 78 -7.44 -34.69 3.47
CA SER A 78 -7.33 -35.68 2.38
C SER A 78 -8.55 -35.66 1.48
N LYS A 79 -9.76 -35.49 2.03
CA LYS A 79 -10.99 -35.26 1.26
C LYS A 79 -10.89 -34.00 0.39
N GLN A 80 -10.42 -32.88 0.95
CA GLN A 80 -10.23 -31.64 0.19
C GLN A 80 -9.22 -31.79 -0.95
N CYS A 81 -8.15 -32.58 -0.74
CA CYS A 81 -7.19 -32.90 -1.78
C CYS A 81 -7.84 -33.71 -2.91
N ALA A 82 -8.60 -34.75 -2.55
CA ALA A 82 -9.33 -35.59 -3.50
C ALA A 82 -10.32 -34.79 -4.36
N GLU A 83 -11.12 -33.91 -3.72
CA GLU A 83 -12.07 -33.02 -4.41
C GLU A 83 -11.36 -32.06 -5.36
N SER A 84 -10.21 -31.52 -4.95
CA SER A 84 -9.38 -30.63 -5.78
C SER A 84 -8.82 -31.36 -7.01
N MET A 85 -8.41 -32.63 -6.86
CA MET A 85 -7.95 -33.48 -7.97
C MET A 85 -9.06 -33.76 -8.98
N ASP A 86 -10.26 -34.09 -8.51
CA ASP A 86 -11.41 -34.38 -9.38
C ASP A 86 -11.82 -33.15 -10.20
N MET A 87 -11.96 -32.00 -9.53
CA MET A 87 -12.30 -30.74 -10.17
C MET A 87 -11.22 -30.30 -11.19
N PHE A 88 -9.94 -30.53 -10.87
CA PHE A 88 -8.83 -30.29 -11.79
C PHE A 88 -8.92 -31.18 -13.03
N SER A 89 -9.12 -32.49 -12.87
CA SER A 89 -9.27 -33.43 -13.98
C SER A 89 -10.41 -33.03 -14.91
N LYS A 90 -11.59 -32.72 -14.36
CA LYS A 90 -12.76 -32.26 -15.13
C LYS A 90 -12.46 -30.98 -15.92
N THR A 91 -11.67 -30.07 -15.35
CA THR A 91 -11.27 -28.83 -16.00
C THR A 91 -10.31 -29.07 -17.17
N ILE A 92 -9.33 -29.95 -17.02
CA ILE A 92 -8.41 -30.33 -18.10
C ILE A 92 -9.17 -30.97 -19.26
N GLU A 93 -10.08 -31.90 -18.97
CA GLU A 93 -10.91 -32.54 -20.00
C GLU A 93 -11.76 -31.52 -20.75
N SER A 94 -12.41 -30.60 -20.03
CA SER A 94 -13.20 -29.51 -20.63
C SER A 94 -12.37 -28.61 -21.54
N LEU A 95 -11.17 -28.20 -21.08
CA LEU A 95 -10.27 -27.36 -21.87
C LEU A 95 -9.77 -28.06 -23.13
N LEU A 96 -9.42 -29.35 -23.04
CA LEU A 96 -8.98 -30.15 -24.17
C LEU A 96 -10.09 -30.37 -25.19
N MET A 97 -11.32 -30.66 -24.74
CA MET A 97 -12.48 -30.78 -25.64
C MET A 97 -12.79 -29.47 -26.35
N LYS A 98 -12.68 -28.33 -25.65
CA LYS A 98 -13.02 -27.02 -26.20
C LYS A 98 -11.96 -26.44 -27.14
N HIS A 99 -10.68 -26.67 -26.86
CA HIS A 99 -9.59 -25.95 -27.55
C HIS A 99 -8.66 -26.86 -28.35
N GLY A 100 -8.64 -28.17 -28.11
CA GLY A 100 -7.77 -29.10 -28.81
C GLY A 100 -6.31 -28.64 -28.84
N LYS A 101 -5.70 -28.62 -30.04
CA LYS A 101 -4.31 -28.12 -30.24
C LYS A 101 -4.15 -26.62 -29.96
N GLY A 102 -5.23 -25.84 -30.07
CA GLY A 102 -5.21 -24.39 -29.82
C GLY A 102 -5.14 -24.01 -28.34
N ILE A 103 -5.13 -24.97 -27.41
CA ILE A 103 -4.98 -24.71 -25.97
C ILE A 103 -3.64 -24.00 -25.65
N VAL A 104 -2.62 -24.20 -26.48
CA VAL A 104 -1.31 -23.55 -26.35
C VAL A 104 -1.43 -22.01 -26.42
N GLU A 105 -2.44 -21.48 -27.10
CA GLU A 105 -2.68 -20.04 -27.18
C GLU A 105 -3.42 -19.49 -25.94
N ARG A 106 -3.92 -20.36 -25.04
CA ARG A 106 -4.70 -19.98 -23.86
C ARG A 106 -3.82 -19.79 -22.63
N GLN A 107 -2.80 -18.94 -22.76
CA GLN A 107 -1.74 -18.74 -21.76
C GLN A 107 -2.27 -18.42 -20.34
N PHE A 108 -3.31 -17.59 -20.21
CA PHE A 108 -3.93 -17.30 -18.90
C PHE A 108 -4.57 -18.53 -18.25
N GLN A 109 -5.29 -19.35 -19.02
CA GLN A 109 -5.90 -20.58 -18.52
C GLN A 109 -4.83 -21.62 -18.15
N LEU A 110 -3.78 -21.73 -18.97
CA LEU A 110 -2.62 -22.59 -18.69
C LEU A 110 -1.90 -22.19 -17.40
N ALA A 111 -1.76 -20.89 -17.12
CA ALA A 111 -1.16 -20.41 -15.87
C ALA A 111 -1.96 -20.87 -14.64
N ARG A 112 -3.29 -20.74 -14.70
CA ARG A 112 -4.18 -21.19 -13.62
C ARG A 112 -4.21 -22.71 -13.46
N VAL A 113 -4.09 -23.44 -14.56
CA VAL A 113 -3.90 -24.91 -14.54
C VAL A 113 -2.61 -25.27 -13.81
N ALA A 114 -1.49 -24.62 -14.15
CA ALA A 114 -0.21 -24.88 -13.51
C ALA A 114 -0.24 -24.60 -12.00
N ASP A 115 -0.76 -23.44 -11.60
CA ASP A 115 -0.88 -23.07 -10.18
C ASP A 115 -1.76 -24.07 -9.41
N SER A 116 -2.86 -24.53 -10.03
CA SER A 116 -3.74 -25.54 -9.41
C SER A 116 -3.04 -26.89 -9.26
N ALA A 117 -2.27 -27.32 -10.26
CA ALA A 117 -1.50 -28.57 -10.20
C ALA A 117 -0.43 -28.53 -9.09
N ILE A 118 0.26 -27.39 -8.95
CA ILE A 118 1.25 -27.15 -7.89
C ILE A 118 0.59 -27.24 -6.51
N ASP A 119 -0.56 -26.57 -6.32
CA ASP A 119 -1.29 -26.63 -5.05
C ASP A 119 -1.72 -28.06 -4.72
N ILE A 120 -2.28 -28.81 -5.68
CA ILE A 120 -2.69 -30.21 -5.49
C ILE A 120 -1.51 -31.12 -5.12
N TYR A 121 -0.38 -31.00 -5.84
CA TYR A 121 0.82 -31.76 -5.52
C TYR A 121 1.32 -31.45 -4.10
N THR A 122 1.33 -30.17 -3.75
CA THR A 122 1.78 -29.74 -2.41
C THR A 122 0.85 -30.26 -1.32
N MET A 123 -0.46 -30.30 -1.56
CA MET A 123 -1.43 -30.93 -0.64
C MET A 123 -1.09 -32.40 -0.38
N ALA A 124 -0.87 -33.19 -1.43
CA ALA A 124 -0.49 -34.59 -1.29
C ALA A 124 0.83 -34.77 -0.53
N ALA A 125 1.82 -33.92 -0.82
CA ALA A 125 3.13 -33.96 -0.17
C ALA A 125 3.05 -33.63 1.33
N VAL A 126 2.31 -32.61 1.74
CA VAL A 126 2.17 -32.26 3.17
C VAL A 126 1.35 -33.30 3.93
N LEU A 127 0.31 -33.87 3.31
CA LEU A 127 -0.48 -34.96 3.90
C LEU A 127 0.40 -36.19 4.17
N SER A 128 1.21 -36.59 3.19
CA SER A 128 2.16 -37.70 3.31
C SER A 128 3.18 -37.45 4.42
N ARG A 129 3.79 -36.26 4.44
CA ARG A 129 4.78 -35.89 5.46
C ARG A 129 4.19 -35.93 6.87
N ALA A 130 3.07 -35.25 7.10
CA ALA A 130 2.44 -35.16 8.42
C ALA A 130 1.91 -36.53 8.89
N THR A 131 1.38 -37.35 7.98
CA THR A 131 0.98 -38.73 8.29
C THR A 131 2.18 -39.55 8.76
N ARG A 132 3.30 -39.47 8.05
CA ARG A 132 4.53 -40.19 8.45
C ARG A 132 5.03 -39.72 9.83
N ALA A 133 4.99 -38.41 10.10
CA ALA A 133 5.39 -37.86 11.40
C ALA A 133 4.52 -38.43 12.53
N SER A 134 3.21 -38.50 12.33
CA SER A 134 2.25 -39.12 13.24
C SER A 134 2.50 -40.62 13.44
N GLN A 135 2.63 -41.38 12.35
CA GLN A 135 2.88 -42.83 12.40
C GLN A 135 4.20 -43.21 13.08
N ARG A 136 5.22 -42.34 12.97
CA ARG A 136 6.52 -42.55 13.62
C ARG A 136 6.57 -42.02 15.06
N GLY A 137 5.49 -41.43 15.57
CA GLY A 137 5.44 -40.86 16.91
C GLY A 137 6.44 -39.73 17.12
N LEU A 138 6.73 -38.92 16.08
CA LEU A 138 7.68 -37.82 16.20
C LEU A 138 7.14 -36.76 17.20
N PRO A 139 8.01 -36.11 18.00
CA PRO A 139 7.58 -35.04 18.92
C PRO A 139 6.81 -33.90 18.21
N SER A 140 7.12 -33.66 16.94
CA SER A 140 6.49 -32.66 16.08
C SER A 140 5.15 -33.08 15.47
N ALA A 141 4.73 -34.35 15.64
CA ALA A 141 3.60 -34.93 14.93
C ALA A 141 2.33 -34.07 15.03
N ASN A 142 1.94 -33.67 16.24
CA ASN A 142 0.76 -32.84 16.46
C ASN A 142 0.86 -31.48 15.75
N HIS A 143 2.04 -30.87 15.73
CA HIS A 143 2.28 -29.60 15.03
C HIS A 143 2.21 -29.77 13.50
N GLU A 144 2.81 -30.84 12.97
CA GLU A 144 2.78 -31.16 11.54
C GLU A 144 1.36 -31.48 11.04
N LEU A 145 0.56 -32.19 11.84
CA LEU A 145 -0.86 -32.46 11.55
C LEU A 145 -1.66 -31.14 11.45
N LEU A 146 -1.48 -30.22 12.41
CA LEU A 146 -2.14 -28.91 12.38
C LEU A 146 -1.75 -28.10 11.13
N MET A 147 -0.45 -28.00 10.83
CA MET A 147 0.03 -27.28 9.65
C MET A 147 -0.52 -27.89 8.34
N ALA A 148 -0.55 -29.22 8.24
CA ALA A 148 -1.07 -29.90 7.05
C ALA A 148 -2.56 -29.63 6.84
N GLN A 149 -3.38 -29.63 7.91
CA GLN A 149 -4.79 -29.27 7.81
C GLN A 149 -4.99 -27.84 7.28
N ILE A 150 -4.30 -26.85 7.85
CA ILE A 150 -4.40 -25.45 7.41
C ILE A 150 -3.96 -25.31 5.95
N TRP A 151 -2.78 -25.86 5.62
CA TRP A 151 -2.24 -25.74 4.27
C TRP A 151 -3.17 -26.36 3.24
N CYS A 152 -3.68 -27.57 3.48
CA CYS A 152 -4.62 -28.23 2.58
C CYS A 152 -5.91 -27.43 2.40
N GLN A 153 -6.45 -26.87 3.47
CA GLN A 153 -7.64 -26.02 3.39
C GLN A 153 -7.39 -24.77 2.53
N GLU A 154 -6.25 -24.09 2.70
CA GLU A 154 -5.90 -22.91 1.92
C GLU A 154 -5.59 -23.24 0.46
N ALA A 155 -4.84 -24.31 0.21
CA ALA A 155 -4.51 -24.80 -1.12
C ALA A 155 -5.75 -25.22 -1.89
N SER A 156 -6.65 -25.99 -1.27
CA SER A 156 -7.94 -26.35 -1.88
C SER A 156 -8.74 -25.11 -2.27
N ASN A 157 -8.79 -24.08 -1.41
CA ASN A 157 -9.44 -22.82 -1.73
C ASN A 157 -8.77 -22.06 -2.89
N ARG A 158 -7.43 -22.14 -3.03
CA ARG A 158 -6.72 -21.58 -4.20
C ARG A 158 -7.08 -22.34 -5.48
N VAL A 159 -7.10 -23.67 -5.44
CA VAL A 159 -7.50 -24.52 -6.57
C VAL A 159 -8.93 -24.20 -7.03
N HIS A 160 -9.89 -24.15 -6.10
CA HIS A 160 -11.28 -23.76 -6.40
C HIS A 160 -11.36 -22.39 -7.06
N ARG A 161 -10.63 -21.40 -6.56
CA ARG A 161 -10.60 -20.06 -7.17
C ARG A 161 -10.01 -20.08 -8.57
N ASN A 162 -8.88 -20.74 -8.78
CA ASN A 162 -8.23 -20.82 -10.08
C ASN A 162 -9.15 -21.51 -11.12
N ILE A 163 -9.78 -22.62 -10.73
CA ILE A 163 -10.69 -23.37 -11.62
C ILE A 163 -11.96 -22.57 -11.93
N ASN A 164 -12.57 -21.93 -10.95
CA ASN A 164 -13.73 -21.07 -11.18
C ASN A 164 -13.40 -19.90 -12.13
N ARG A 165 -12.20 -19.33 -12.04
CA ARG A 165 -11.74 -18.27 -12.96
C ARG A 165 -11.51 -18.78 -14.38
N ILE A 166 -11.15 -20.04 -14.58
CA ILE A 166 -11.01 -20.63 -15.92
C ILE A 166 -12.36 -20.73 -16.64
N HIS A 167 -13.42 -21.07 -15.89
CA HIS A 167 -14.77 -21.28 -16.44
C HIS A 167 -15.63 -20.02 -16.48
N SER A 168 -15.27 -18.99 -15.72
CA SER A 168 -16.04 -17.75 -15.65
C SER A 168 -15.95 -16.91 -16.94
N GLY A 169 -17.12 -16.56 -17.49
CA GLY A 169 -17.24 -15.63 -18.61
C GLY A 169 -16.70 -14.23 -18.30
N SER A 170 -16.93 -13.72 -17.08
CA SER A 170 -16.44 -12.40 -16.68
C SER A 170 -14.91 -12.34 -16.60
N PHE A 171 -14.26 -13.42 -16.14
CA PHE A 171 -12.81 -13.48 -16.11
C PHE A 171 -12.19 -13.64 -17.51
N LYS A 172 -12.90 -14.27 -18.45
CA LYS A 172 -12.44 -14.33 -19.85
C LYS A 172 -12.31 -12.93 -20.46
N GLU A 173 -13.31 -12.07 -20.28
CA GLU A 173 -13.25 -10.67 -20.71
C GLU A 173 -12.18 -9.89 -19.94
N HIS A 174 -12.08 -10.11 -18.64
CA HIS A 174 -11.06 -9.50 -17.79
C HIS A 174 -9.63 -9.77 -18.30
N TYR A 175 -9.30 -11.02 -18.66
CA TYR A 175 -7.98 -11.34 -19.22
C TYR A 175 -7.70 -10.66 -20.56
N GLN A 176 -8.74 -10.45 -21.38
CA GLN A 176 -8.59 -9.66 -22.62
C GLN A 176 -8.29 -8.20 -22.30
N ARG A 177 -8.98 -7.61 -21.31
CA ARG A 177 -8.72 -6.25 -20.81
C ARG A 177 -7.28 -6.13 -20.27
N LEU A 178 -6.79 -7.10 -19.49
CA LEU A 178 -5.40 -7.11 -19.03
C LEU A 178 -4.41 -7.12 -20.20
N GLY A 179 -4.63 -7.97 -21.20
CA GLY A 179 -3.80 -7.97 -22.42
C GLY A 179 -3.79 -6.60 -23.12
N GLN A 180 -4.94 -5.92 -23.20
CA GLN A 180 -5.01 -4.58 -23.79
C GLN A 180 -4.32 -3.51 -22.94
N VAL A 181 -4.51 -3.53 -21.62
CA VAL A 181 -3.83 -2.62 -20.69
C VAL A 181 -2.32 -2.76 -20.85
N ALA A 182 -1.80 -3.99 -20.91
CA ALA A 182 -0.36 -4.23 -21.10
C ALA A 182 0.16 -3.64 -22.42
N ARG A 183 -0.55 -3.88 -23.53
CA ARG A 183 -0.16 -3.34 -24.84
C ARG A 183 -0.17 -1.81 -24.87
N ASN A 184 -1.19 -1.19 -24.28
CA ASN A 184 -1.28 0.27 -24.20
C ASN A 184 -0.14 0.85 -23.33
N ALA A 185 0.16 0.24 -22.18
CA ALA A 185 1.27 0.66 -21.31
C ALA A 185 2.63 0.57 -22.02
N ILE A 186 2.84 -0.48 -22.83
CA ILE A 186 4.02 -0.62 -23.68
C ILE A 186 4.10 0.50 -24.73
N LEU A 187 2.99 0.77 -25.44
CA LEU A 187 2.94 1.77 -26.51
C LEU A 187 3.12 3.20 -26.00
N GLU A 188 2.46 3.57 -24.90
CA GLU A 188 2.62 4.89 -24.27
C GLU A 188 4.09 5.14 -23.89
N GLN A 189 4.76 4.11 -23.36
CA GLN A 189 6.15 4.20 -22.96
C GLN A 189 7.09 4.36 -24.17
N TYR A 190 6.84 3.63 -25.26
CA TYR A 190 7.58 3.77 -26.50
C TYR A 190 7.44 5.18 -27.11
N CYS A 191 6.23 5.75 -27.07
CA CYS A 191 5.97 7.12 -27.53
C CYS A 191 6.71 8.18 -26.69
N ARG A 192 6.77 8.01 -25.35
CA ARG A 192 7.53 8.90 -24.46
C ARG A 192 9.04 8.84 -24.72
N SER A 193 9.60 7.64 -24.87
CA SER A 193 11.02 7.45 -25.20
C SER A 193 11.41 8.12 -26.54
N LYS A 194 10.57 8.00 -27.58
CA LYS A 194 10.81 8.67 -28.86
C LYS A 194 10.74 10.19 -28.77
N LYS A 195 9.82 10.78 -27.97
CA LYS A 195 9.78 12.23 -27.76
C LYS A 195 11.07 12.73 -27.09
N MET A 196 11.56 12.01 -26.09
CA MET A 196 12.83 12.33 -25.42
C MET A 196 14.03 12.22 -26.37
N HIS A 197 14.11 11.16 -27.19
CA HIS A 197 15.16 11.04 -28.22
C HIS A 197 15.08 12.08 -29.35
N ARG A 198 13.87 12.51 -29.74
CA ARG A 198 13.69 13.59 -30.72
C ARG A 198 14.10 14.95 -30.15
N PHE A 199 13.87 15.17 -28.86
CA PHE A 199 14.39 16.32 -28.12
C PHE A 199 15.92 16.31 -28.07
N HIS A 200 16.56 15.19 -27.70
CA HIS A 200 18.03 15.08 -27.74
C HIS A 200 18.64 15.30 -29.14
N ARG A 201 17.95 14.90 -30.22
CA ARG A 201 18.40 15.23 -31.60
C ARG A 201 18.24 16.70 -31.96
N LEU A 202 17.23 17.39 -31.41
CA LEU A 202 16.99 18.82 -31.63
C LEU A 202 17.96 19.70 -30.83
N VAL A 203 18.52 19.22 -29.73
CA VAL A 203 19.43 19.97 -28.85
C VAL A 203 20.93 19.70 -29.13
N GLY A 204 21.26 18.90 -30.17
CA GLY A 204 22.62 18.88 -30.73
C GLY A 204 23.77 18.57 -29.76
N VAL A 205 23.58 17.69 -28.78
CA VAL A 205 24.68 17.28 -27.89
C VAL A 205 25.49 16.17 -28.56
N SER A 206 26.60 16.54 -29.19
CA SER A 206 27.62 15.59 -29.66
C SER A 206 28.71 15.45 -28.59
N ASN A 207 28.95 14.21 -28.13
CA ASN A 207 30.07 13.86 -27.26
C ASN A 207 31.41 14.06 -27.99
N ARG A 208 32.13 15.17 -27.72
CA ARG A 208 33.60 15.26 -27.83
C ARG A 208 34.16 16.37 -26.93
N GLY A 209 35.16 16.00 -26.13
CA GLY A 209 36.32 16.87 -25.83
C GLY A 209 36.28 17.68 -24.53
N VAL A 210 37.10 17.27 -23.57
CA VAL A 210 37.59 18.05 -22.43
C VAL A 210 38.58 19.12 -22.91
N LEU A 211 38.42 20.40 -22.51
CA LEU A 211 39.47 21.28 -21.94
C LEU A 211 39.04 22.76 -21.83
N ALA A 212 39.44 23.34 -20.69
CA ALA A 212 39.82 24.74 -20.40
C ALA A 212 38.76 25.83 -20.18
N CYS A 213 38.94 26.51 -19.05
CA CYS A 213 38.32 27.75 -18.58
C CYS A 213 38.41 28.92 -19.58
N ASP A 214 37.44 29.84 -19.51
CA ASP A 214 37.79 31.24 -19.31
C ASP A 214 36.67 32.08 -18.68
N ASN A 215 37.11 33.08 -17.91
CA ASN A 215 36.33 34.06 -17.14
C ASN A 215 35.85 35.21 -18.03
N SER A 216 34.60 35.66 -17.88
CA SER A 216 34.25 37.10 -17.90
C SER A 216 32.77 37.36 -17.56
N SER A 217 32.58 37.97 -16.38
CA SER A 217 31.62 39.02 -16.00
C SER A 217 30.49 39.44 -16.96
N ALA A 218 29.26 39.58 -16.42
CA ALA A 218 28.53 40.86 -16.42
C ALA A 218 27.33 40.82 -15.45
N SER A 219 27.36 41.79 -14.53
CA SER A 219 26.37 42.21 -13.55
C SER A 219 25.04 42.69 -14.15
N TRP A 220 23.90 42.42 -13.50
CA TRP A 220 22.78 43.38 -13.39
C TRP A 220 21.96 43.13 -12.11
N LEU A 221 22.17 43.99 -11.11
CA LEU A 221 21.25 44.29 -10.01
C LEU A 221 21.05 45.81 -10.03
N SER A 222 19.82 46.28 -10.25
CA SER A 222 19.09 47.18 -9.34
C SER A 222 17.91 47.84 -10.04
N SER A 223 16.74 47.77 -9.41
CA SER A 223 15.88 48.94 -9.21
C SER A 223 14.99 48.72 -7.98
N LYS A 224 15.34 49.43 -6.90
CA LYS A 224 14.42 49.92 -5.86
C LYS A 224 13.71 51.15 -6.47
N SER A 225 12.53 51.64 -6.11
CA SER A 225 11.62 51.52 -4.96
C SER A 225 10.34 52.30 -5.33
N HIS A 226 9.20 52.06 -4.65
CA HIS A 226 8.33 53.05 -3.99
C HIS A 226 6.91 52.50 -3.80
N ASN A 227 6.57 52.10 -2.56
CA ASN A 227 5.41 52.62 -1.83
C ASN A 227 5.31 51.94 -0.45
N GLN A 228 5.91 52.56 0.54
CA GLN A 228 5.50 52.44 1.94
C GLN A 228 4.68 53.69 2.28
N GLN A 229 3.40 53.52 2.65
CA GLN A 229 2.70 54.27 3.71
C GLN A 229 1.20 53.95 3.69
N ARG A 230 0.77 53.08 4.61
CA ARG A 230 -0.41 53.28 5.49
C ARG A 230 -0.57 52.08 6.42
N TRP A 231 0.03 52.19 7.60
CA TRP A 231 -0.43 51.50 8.80
C TRP A 231 -0.83 52.58 9.78
N LEU A 232 -2.10 52.60 10.19
CA LEU A 232 -2.59 53.05 11.49
C LEU A 232 -4.13 52.88 11.55
N SER A 233 -4.60 52.38 12.69
CA SER A 233 -6.00 52.24 13.16
C SER A 233 -6.81 51.02 12.72
N ALA A 234 -6.91 50.03 13.62
CA ALA A 234 -8.19 49.42 14.06
C ALA A 234 -7.94 48.45 15.23
N SER A 235 -7.75 48.97 16.44
CA SER A 235 -7.89 48.20 17.68
C SER A 235 -9.39 48.06 17.99
N ALA A 236 -9.99 46.94 17.59
CA ALA A 236 -11.33 46.58 18.05
C ALA A 236 -11.22 45.62 19.25
N GLN A 237 -11.54 46.13 20.44
CA GLN A 237 -11.74 45.35 21.65
C GLN A 237 -12.75 44.20 21.40
N ARG A 238 -12.32 42.95 21.55
CA ARG A 238 -13.22 41.78 21.48
C ARG A 238 -13.94 41.61 22.82
N LYS A 239 -15.27 41.79 22.81
CA LYS A 239 -16.16 41.34 23.90
C LYS A 239 -16.18 39.79 23.99
N PRO A 240 -16.46 39.21 25.18
CA PRO A 240 -16.46 37.77 25.37
C PRO A 240 -17.58 37.12 24.53
N LYS A 241 -17.24 36.16 23.67
CA LYS A 241 -18.23 35.36 22.93
C LYS A 241 -18.87 34.36 23.88
N GLU A 242 -20.19 34.48 24.05
CA GLU A 242 -21.03 33.42 24.61
C GLU A 242 -20.82 32.12 23.83
N ARG A 243 -20.70 31.01 24.58
CA ARG A 243 -20.59 29.65 24.03
C ARG A 243 -21.95 29.24 23.44
N THR A 244 -22.14 29.52 22.16
CA THR A 244 -23.12 28.81 21.34
C THR A 244 -22.59 27.39 21.10
N VAL A 245 -23.37 26.38 21.47
CA VAL A 245 -23.08 24.98 21.16
C VAL A 245 -23.10 24.85 19.64
N ALA A 246 -21.93 24.62 19.04
CA ALA A 246 -21.82 24.41 17.60
C ALA A 246 -22.69 23.20 17.18
N ALA A 247 -23.47 23.37 16.11
CA ALA A 247 -24.17 22.26 15.48
C ALA A 247 -23.16 21.12 15.15
N PRO A 248 -23.55 19.84 15.25
CA PRO A 248 -22.64 18.74 14.98
C PRO A 248 -22.10 18.85 13.54
N THR A 249 -20.80 19.10 13.42
CA THR A 249 -20.08 19.10 12.14
C THR A 249 -20.17 17.70 11.53
N VAL A 250 -20.84 17.58 10.39
CA VAL A 250 -20.91 16.33 9.61
C VAL A 250 -19.49 15.99 9.15
N ASN A 251 -18.98 14.82 9.54
CA ASN A 251 -17.67 14.34 9.08
C ASN A 251 -17.78 14.05 7.57
N THR A 252 -16.93 14.70 6.77
CA THR A 252 -16.98 14.61 5.30
C THR A 252 -16.13 13.48 4.71
N SER A 253 -15.47 12.67 5.55
CA SER A 253 -14.64 11.55 5.11
C SER A 253 -15.50 10.47 4.45
N PHE A 254 -15.11 10.06 3.24
CA PHE A 254 -15.72 8.92 2.56
C PHE A 254 -15.54 7.65 3.39
N MET A 255 -14.34 7.44 3.94
CA MET A 255 -14.04 6.23 4.69
C MET A 255 -14.72 6.18 6.04
N ALA A 256 -14.79 7.29 6.79
CA ALA A 256 -15.49 7.29 8.08
C ALA A 256 -16.98 6.89 7.88
N ASN A 257 -17.65 7.48 6.91
CA ASN A 257 -19.06 7.20 6.63
C ASN A 257 -19.28 5.79 6.05
N LEU A 258 -18.31 5.24 5.29
CA LEU A 258 -18.36 3.86 4.80
C LEU A 258 -18.57 2.85 5.95
N PHE A 259 -17.90 3.03 7.09
CA PHE A 259 -18.04 2.10 8.22
C PHE A 259 -19.43 2.15 8.89
N ARG A 260 -20.21 3.21 8.66
CA ARG A 260 -21.64 3.33 9.06
C ARG A 260 -22.61 2.82 8.00
N GLY A 261 -22.09 2.34 6.86
CA GLY A 261 -22.87 2.02 5.69
C GLY A 261 -23.58 3.24 5.11
N GLU A 262 -22.94 4.40 5.19
CA GLU A 262 -23.35 5.63 4.50
C GLU A 262 -22.31 5.97 3.44
N ILE A 263 -22.74 6.61 2.35
CA ILE A 263 -21.83 7.10 1.31
C ILE A 263 -21.83 8.61 1.35
N GLU A 264 -20.66 9.16 1.67
CA GLU A 264 -20.36 10.58 1.59
C GLU A 264 -19.42 10.80 0.38
N PRO A 265 -19.95 11.20 -0.79
CA PRO A 265 -19.18 11.23 -2.02
C PRO A 265 -18.28 12.47 -2.15
N LEU A 266 -18.47 13.51 -1.32
CA LEU A 266 -17.87 14.84 -1.53
C LEU A 266 -16.36 14.83 -1.75
N GLN A 267 -15.63 14.01 -0.98
CA GLN A 267 -14.17 13.91 -1.05
C GLN A 267 -13.65 12.96 -2.15
N VAL A 268 -14.53 12.35 -2.94
CA VAL A 268 -14.17 11.33 -3.94
C VAL A 268 -14.73 11.67 -5.32
N PHE A 269 -15.98 12.13 -5.41
CA PHE A 269 -16.69 12.37 -6.66
C PHE A 269 -17.23 13.82 -6.76
N PRO A 270 -16.92 14.55 -7.84
CA PRO A 270 -15.95 14.23 -8.89
C PRO A 270 -14.50 14.18 -8.36
N PHE A 271 -13.58 13.62 -9.15
CA PHE A 271 -12.16 13.57 -8.77
C PHE A 271 -11.64 15.00 -8.57
N PRO A 272 -10.96 15.30 -7.44
CA PRO A 272 -10.69 16.68 -7.05
C PRO A 272 -9.77 17.41 -8.02
N ASP A 273 -10.04 18.70 -8.18
CA ASP A 273 -9.22 19.66 -8.95
C ASP A 273 -9.23 21.00 -8.23
N ALA A 274 -8.52 21.05 -7.10
CA ALA A 274 -8.51 22.20 -6.20
C ALA A 274 -7.48 23.27 -6.57
N LEU A 275 -6.63 23.00 -7.58
CA LEU A 275 -5.53 23.90 -7.95
C LEU A 275 -6.01 25.09 -8.77
N LYS A 276 -5.60 26.28 -8.36
CA LYS A 276 -5.77 27.51 -9.15
C LYS A 276 -4.88 27.49 -10.41
N PRO A 277 -5.23 28.22 -11.49
CA PRO A 277 -4.41 28.28 -12.70
C PRO A 277 -2.95 28.65 -12.44
N GLU A 278 -2.70 29.63 -11.57
CA GLU A 278 -1.35 30.10 -11.24
C GLU A 278 -0.53 29.01 -10.52
N GLN A 279 -1.19 28.21 -9.67
CA GLN A 279 -0.55 27.08 -9.01
C GLN A 279 -0.19 25.98 -10.00
N LYS A 280 -1.04 25.72 -11.01
CA LYS A 280 -0.74 24.74 -12.07
C LYS A 280 0.46 25.19 -12.91
N GLU A 281 0.53 26.48 -13.24
CA GLU A 281 1.66 27.07 -13.97
C GLU A 281 2.96 26.98 -13.16
N MET A 282 2.93 27.36 -11.88
CA MET A 282 4.07 27.25 -10.97
C MET A 282 4.57 25.80 -10.85
N ILE A 283 3.67 24.83 -10.66
CA ILE A 283 4.07 23.41 -10.62
C ILE A 283 4.69 23.00 -11.96
N GLY A 284 4.11 23.45 -13.08
CA GLY A 284 4.60 23.16 -14.41
C GLY A 284 6.02 23.69 -14.66
N SER A 285 6.31 24.93 -14.24
CA SER A 285 7.62 25.56 -14.44
C SER A 285 8.74 24.92 -13.62
N LEU A 286 8.41 24.23 -12.52
CA LEU A 286 9.39 23.49 -11.71
C LEU A 286 9.77 22.13 -12.31
N ILE A 287 8.96 21.53 -13.18
CA ILE A 287 9.19 20.16 -13.66
C ILE A 287 10.52 20.06 -14.41
N ASP A 288 10.79 20.96 -15.36
CA ASP A 288 11.98 20.87 -16.20
C ASP A 288 13.28 21.14 -15.40
N PRO A 289 13.38 22.22 -14.58
CA PRO A 289 14.55 22.44 -13.74
C PRO A 289 14.82 21.29 -12.77
N VAL A 290 13.79 20.75 -12.11
CA VAL A 290 13.93 19.63 -11.17
C VAL A 290 14.34 18.35 -11.89
N THR A 291 13.78 18.10 -13.08
CA THR A 291 14.19 16.95 -13.90
C THR A 291 15.66 17.07 -14.30
N LYS A 292 16.11 18.25 -14.75
CA LYS A 292 17.50 18.50 -15.12
C LYS A 292 18.47 18.36 -13.93
N PHE A 293 18.05 18.80 -12.74
CA PHE A 293 18.81 18.56 -11.51
C PHE A 293 19.04 17.05 -11.29
N PHE A 294 18.00 16.23 -11.48
CA PHE A 294 18.14 14.77 -11.34
C PHE A 294 18.96 14.10 -12.45
N GLU A 295 19.09 14.70 -13.64
CA GLU A 295 19.99 14.20 -14.68
C GLU A 295 21.46 14.31 -14.28
N GLY A 296 21.81 15.31 -13.45
CA GLY A 296 23.15 15.49 -12.89
C GLY A 296 23.39 14.73 -11.57
N TYR A 297 22.36 14.12 -10.98
CA TYR A 297 22.43 13.42 -9.71
C TYR A 297 22.73 11.92 -9.89
N ASP A 298 23.77 11.42 -9.22
CA ASP A 298 24.12 9.99 -9.22
C ASP A 298 23.65 9.29 -7.92
N PRO A 299 22.56 8.49 -7.96
CA PRO A 299 22.04 7.79 -6.78
C PRO A 299 22.94 6.66 -6.29
N VAL A 300 23.82 6.12 -7.14
CA VAL A 300 24.77 5.06 -6.75
C VAL A 300 25.92 5.67 -5.96
N MET A 301 26.44 6.81 -6.41
CA MET A 301 27.47 7.54 -5.68
C MET A 301 26.94 8.11 -4.36
N ALA A 302 25.72 8.65 -4.35
CA ALA A 302 25.09 9.11 -3.10
C ALA A 302 24.89 7.95 -2.09
N GLU A 303 24.48 6.76 -2.55
CA GLU A 303 24.43 5.56 -1.70
C GLU A 303 25.81 5.17 -1.16
N LYS A 304 26.87 5.23 -1.98
CA LYS A 304 28.25 4.92 -1.56
C LYS A 304 28.77 5.91 -0.52
N ASN A 305 28.40 7.18 -0.65
CA ASN A 305 28.83 8.27 0.24
C ASN A 305 28.00 8.34 1.53
N GLY A 306 26.89 7.60 1.62
CA GLY A 306 25.95 7.69 2.76
C GLY A 306 25.13 8.98 2.79
N GLY A 307 25.06 9.69 1.67
CA GLY A 307 24.44 11.01 1.55
C GLY A 307 24.69 11.66 0.18
N PRO A 308 23.87 12.65 -0.23
CA PRO A 308 24.24 13.61 -1.25
C PRO A 308 25.55 14.33 -0.86
N ASP A 309 26.33 14.74 -1.85
CA ASP A 309 27.48 15.60 -1.58
C ASP A 309 27.04 17.04 -1.28
N GLU A 310 27.98 17.84 -0.78
CA GLU A 310 27.74 19.23 -0.35
C GLU A 310 27.16 20.09 -1.48
N ALA A 311 27.69 19.96 -2.69
CA ALA A 311 27.22 20.72 -3.85
C ALA A 311 25.78 20.36 -4.23
N THR A 312 25.43 19.07 -4.14
CA THR A 312 24.06 18.61 -4.38
C THR A 312 23.13 19.15 -3.28
N PHE A 313 23.54 19.11 -2.01
CA PHE A 313 22.78 19.70 -0.90
C PHE A 313 22.53 21.20 -1.10
N GLN A 314 23.59 21.96 -1.40
CA GLN A 314 23.49 23.38 -1.68
C GLN A 314 22.50 23.67 -2.82
N SER A 315 22.60 22.92 -3.92
CA SER A 315 21.68 23.04 -5.06
C SER A 315 20.22 22.79 -4.66
N MET A 316 19.96 21.84 -3.75
CA MET A 316 18.59 21.59 -3.25
C MET A 316 18.00 22.79 -2.51
N TRP A 317 18.80 23.51 -1.72
CA TRP A 317 18.36 24.74 -1.05
C TRP A 317 18.19 25.89 -2.04
N GLU A 318 19.16 26.09 -2.95
CA GLU A 318 19.10 27.15 -3.97
C GLU A 318 17.87 27.01 -4.89
N MET A 319 17.47 25.77 -5.20
CA MET A 319 16.25 25.47 -5.97
C MET A 319 14.96 25.49 -5.13
N GLY A 320 15.04 25.68 -3.81
CA GLY A 320 13.88 25.69 -2.90
C GLY A 320 13.30 24.31 -2.59
N LEU A 321 13.99 23.21 -2.94
CA LEU A 321 13.49 21.84 -2.77
C LEU A 321 13.45 21.38 -1.31
N MET A 322 14.24 22.02 -0.43
CA MET A 322 14.21 21.78 1.01
C MET A 322 13.03 22.49 1.71
N GLY A 323 12.39 23.43 1.01
CA GLY A 323 11.31 24.28 1.51
C GLY A 323 10.03 24.26 0.66
N MET A 324 9.75 23.15 -0.04
CA MET A 324 8.68 23.14 -1.07
C MET A 324 7.32 23.58 -0.52
N GLN A 325 6.94 23.12 0.66
CA GLN A 325 5.64 23.45 1.27
C GLN A 325 5.71 24.65 2.24
N ALA A 326 6.89 25.23 2.45
CA ALA A 326 7.02 26.36 3.36
C ALA A 326 6.37 27.62 2.75
N PRO A 327 5.69 28.45 3.54
CA PRO A 327 5.17 29.74 3.08
C PRO A 327 6.28 30.65 2.51
N GLU A 328 5.92 31.49 1.54
CA GLU A 328 6.83 32.46 0.91
C GLU A 328 7.46 33.42 1.93
N GLU A 329 6.72 33.81 2.98
CA GLU A 329 7.23 34.68 4.06
C GLU A 329 8.42 34.09 4.84
N TYR A 330 8.65 32.77 4.72
CA TYR A 330 9.82 32.08 5.27
C TYR A 330 10.82 31.63 4.20
N GLY A 331 10.65 32.11 2.95
CA GLY A 331 11.51 31.79 1.81
C GLY A 331 11.19 30.48 1.09
N GLY A 332 10.02 29.88 1.37
CA GLY A 332 9.59 28.64 0.70
C GLY A 332 8.87 28.87 -0.62
N LEU A 333 8.53 27.76 -1.29
CA LEU A 333 7.84 27.78 -2.59
C LEU A 333 6.30 27.81 -2.48
N ALA A 334 5.76 27.69 -1.25
CA ALA A 334 4.33 27.60 -0.98
C ALA A 334 3.59 26.59 -1.88
N LEU A 335 4.25 25.47 -2.24
CA LEU A 335 3.63 24.46 -3.09
C LEU A 335 2.40 23.89 -2.38
N PRO A 336 1.25 23.82 -3.08
CA PRO A 336 0.09 23.09 -2.58
C PRO A 336 0.46 21.60 -2.42
N ASN A 337 -0.32 20.86 -1.64
CA ASN A 337 -0.07 19.44 -1.38
C ASN A 337 0.00 18.65 -2.69
N THR A 338 -0.83 19.00 -3.68
CA THR A 338 -0.80 18.38 -5.01
C THR A 338 0.49 18.68 -5.77
N GLY A 339 1.06 19.88 -5.61
CA GLY A 339 2.37 20.24 -6.15
C GLY A 339 3.50 19.48 -5.46
N TYR A 340 3.42 19.33 -4.14
CA TYR A 340 4.36 18.51 -3.37
C TYR A 340 4.33 17.04 -3.79
N ALA A 341 3.13 16.48 -3.99
CA ALA A 341 2.96 15.11 -4.51
C ALA A 341 3.59 14.95 -5.89
N ARG A 342 3.46 15.97 -6.77
CA ARG A 342 4.07 15.97 -8.10
C ARG A 342 5.60 15.98 -8.04
N MET A 343 6.20 16.78 -7.16
CA MET A 343 7.66 16.77 -6.94
C MET A 343 8.12 15.42 -6.38
N GLY A 344 7.34 14.84 -5.46
CA GLY A 344 7.59 13.49 -4.94
C GLY A 344 7.67 12.43 -6.05
N GLU A 345 6.78 12.47 -7.05
CA GLU A 345 6.86 11.55 -8.19
C GLU A 345 8.19 11.65 -8.97
N LEU A 346 8.70 12.87 -9.17
CA LEU A 346 9.97 13.08 -9.85
C LEU A 346 11.11 12.45 -9.04
N VAL A 347 11.21 12.78 -7.75
CA VAL A 347 12.24 12.27 -6.84
C VAL A 347 12.17 10.74 -6.75
N GLY A 348 10.97 10.18 -6.53
CA GLY A 348 10.76 8.75 -6.35
C GLY A 348 11.05 7.93 -7.60
N SER A 349 11.05 8.55 -8.79
CA SER A 349 11.47 7.90 -10.04
C SER A 349 13.00 7.79 -10.20
N VAL A 350 13.76 8.44 -9.33
CA VAL A 350 15.22 8.56 -9.39
C VAL A 350 15.87 7.90 -8.17
N ASP A 351 15.54 8.36 -6.95
CA ASP A 351 16.13 7.81 -5.71
C ASP A 351 15.21 7.97 -4.49
N LEU A 352 14.84 6.83 -3.90
CA LEU A 352 14.08 6.78 -2.66
C LEU A 352 14.90 7.17 -1.42
N GLY A 353 16.22 7.00 -1.44
CA GLY A 353 17.09 7.50 -0.37
C GLY A 353 17.04 9.02 -0.28
N LEU A 354 17.15 9.71 -1.42
CA LEU A 354 16.99 11.15 -1.51
C LEU A 354 15.55 11.59 -1.17
N ALA A 355 14.53 10.83 -1.59
CA ALA A 355 13.15 11.09 -1.18
C ALA A 355 12.98 11.09 0.35
N VAL A 356 13.67 10.19 1.06
CA VAL A 356 13.67 10.19 2.54
C VAL A 356 14.44 11.39 3.11
N VAL A 357 15.53 11.85 2.49
CA VAL A 357 16.21 13.09 2.92
C VAL A 357 15.25 14.28 2.86
N PHE A 358 14.56 14.48 1.74
CA PHE A 358 13.55 15.54 1.63
C PHE A 358 12.42 15.34 2.64
N GLY A 359 11.84 14.13 2.72
CA GLY A 359 10.70 13.84 3.57
C GLY A 359 11.00 14.00 5.06
N ALA A 360 12.11 13.45 5.53
CA ALA A 360 12.55 13.57 6.92
C ALA A 360 12.75 15.04 7.33
N HIS A 361 13.33 15.83 6.44
CA HIS A 361 13.54 17.26 6.65
C HIS A 361 12.21 18.04 6.71
N GLN A 362 11.39 17.97 5.66
CA GLN A 362 10.23 18.87 5.51
C GLN A 362 8.86 18.26 5.79
N SER A 363 8.64 16.98 5.50
CA SER A 363 7.34 16.35 5.75
C SER A 363 7.10 16.15 7.24
N ILE A 364 8.16 15.91 8.00
CA ILE A 364 8.08 15.63 9.44
C ILE A 364 9.02 16.48 10.31
N GLY A 365 10.24 16.76 9.86
CA GLY A 365 11.29 17.37 10.68
C GLY A 365 10.93 18.76 11.18
N TRP A 366 10.72 19.72 10.27
CA TRP A 366 10.27 21.07 10.64
C TRP A 366 8.75 21.27 10.54
N LYS A 367 8.00 20.27 10.04
CA LYS A 367 6.54 20.36 9.85
C LYS A 367 5.80 20.73 11.13
N GLY A 368 6.27 20.25 12.29
CA GLY A 368 5.72 20.62 13.59
C GLY A 368 5.74 22.12 13.84
N VAL A 369 6.85 22.79 13.53
CA VAL A 369 7.00 24.25 13.68
C VAL A 369 6.01 24.98 12.77
N LEU A 370 5.84 24.53 11.52
CA LEU A 370 4.86 25.14 10.61
C LEU A 370 3.42 25.02 11.14
N LEU A 371 3.03 23.84 11.64
CA LEU A 371 1.66 23.55 12.03
C LEU A 371 1.28 24.04 13.44
N TYR A 372 2.23 24.04 14.39
CA TYR A 372 1.98 24.28 15.82
C TYR A 372 2.88 25.35 16.43
N GLY A 373 3.82 25.90 15.67
CA GLY A 373 4.73 26.91 16.17
C GLY A 373 4.00 28.22 16.45
N THR A 374 4.44 28.94 17.49
CA THR A 374 4.10 30.35 17.64
C THR A 374 4.75 31.17 16.53
N GLU A 375 4.30 32.41 16.34
CA GLU A 375 4.90 33.29 15.32
C GLU A 375 6.39 33.57 15.59
N GLU A 376 6.79 33.64 16.86
CA GLU A 376 8.18 33.78 17.29
C GLU A 376 9.00 32.53 16.91
N GLN A 377 8.47 31.33 17.19
CA GLN A 377 9.12 30.07 16.82
C GLN A 377 9.25 29.94 15.29
N LYS A 378 8.20 30.25 14.53
CA LYS A 378 8.23 30.19 13.07
C LYS A 378 9.28 31.13 12.48
N ARG A 379 9.30 32.40 12.92
CA ARG A 379 10.30 33.38 12.47
C ARG A 379 11.73 33.00 12.85
N LYS A 380 11.92 32.37 14.01
CA LYS A 380 13.25 31.93 14.49
C LYS A 380 13.77 30.71 13.70
N TYR A 381 12.92 29.73 13.42
CA TYR A 381 13.37 28.41 12.96
C TYR A 381 13.13 28.14 11.47
N LEU A 382 12.01 28.58 10.89
CA LEU A 382 11.68 28.23 9.50
C LEU A 382 12.71 28.77 8.48
N PRO A 383 13.18 30.03 8.55
CA PRO A 383 14.19 30.51 7.60
C PRO A 383 15.49 29.70 7.63
N LYS A 384 15.93 29.23 8.81
CA LYS A 384 17.15 28.41 8.94
C LYS A 384 17.06 27.11 8.15
N VAL A 385 15.92 26.43 8.23
CA VAL A 385 15.74 25.11 7.61
C VAL A 385 15.29 25.20 6.15
N VAL A 386 14.53 26.25 5.81
CA VAL A 386 13.96 26.46 4.46
C VAL A 386 15.01 27.00 3.49
N THR A 387 15.81 27.98 3.87
CA THR A 387 16.82 28.63 3.00
C THR A 387 18.21 28.68 3.61
N GLY A 388 18.34 28.58 4.93
CA GLY A 388 19.60 28.76 5.66
C GLY A 388 20.52 27.54 5.75
N GLY A 389 20.32 26.50 4.93
CA GLY A 389 21.22 25.34 4.88
C GLY A 389 21.15 24.39 6.09
N THR A 390 20.17 24.55 6.98
CA THR A 390 20.08 23.76 8.22
C THR A 390 19.17 22.54 8.05
N ILE A 391 19.64 21.34 8.41
CA ILE A 391 18.78 20.14 8.38
C ILE A 391 17.93 20.05 9.65
N ALA A 392 16.65 19.72 9.48
CA ALA A 392 15.73 19.36 10.56
C ALA A 392 15.46 17.85 10.58
N CYS A 393 15.17 17.28 11.74
CA CYS A 393 14.71 15.89 11.85
C CYS A 393 13.62 15.71 12.93
N PHE A 394 13.02 14.52 12.94
CA PHE A 394 11.89 14.16 13.79
C PHE A 394 12.27 13.03 14.76
N CYS A 395 12.21 13.31 16.05
CA CYS A 395 12.76 12.49 17.13
C CYS A 395 11.66 11.90 18.03
N LEU A 396 11.05 10.80 17.59
CA LEU A 396 9.98 10.10 18.31
C LEU A 396 10.40 8.72 18.82
N THR A 397 10.85 7.85 17.90
CA THR A 397 11.14 6.42 18.14
C THR A 397 12.23 6.21 19.18
N GLU A 398 12.04 5.21 20.03
CA GLU A 398 12.99 4.76 21.05
C GLU A 398 13.20 3.25 20.96
N PRO A 399 14.29 2.70 21.53
CA PRO A 399 14.52 1.25 21.54
C PRO A 399 13.33 0.44 22.09
N SER A 400 12.59 0.98 23.06
CA SER A 400 11.40 0.35 23.64
C SER A 400 10.07 0.71 22.96
N SER A 401 10.06 1.71 22.06
CA SER A 401 8.83 2.38 21.64
C SER A 401 8.89 2.76 20.16
N GLY A 402 8.24 1.94 19.33
CA GLY A 402 8.05 2.21 17.90
C GLY A 402 6.60 2.51 17.57
N SER A 403 5.81 1.45 17.34
CA SER A 403 4.38 1.60 17.00
C SER A 403 3.54 2.16 18.16
N ASP A 404 3.91 1.83 19.40
CA ASP A 404 3.31 2.41 20.60
C ASP A 404 4.03 3.71 21.00
N ALA A 405 3.82 4.76 20.20
CA ALA A 405 4.43 6.07 20.40
C ALA A 405 4.02 6.76 21.73
N GLY A 406 2.94 6.30 22.38
CA GLY A 406 2.54 6.81 23.70
C GLY A 406 3.43 6.31 24.83
N SER A 407 4.15 5.20 24.63
CA SER A 407 4.97 4.52 25.63
C SER A 407 6.42 5.02 25.75
N ILE A 408 6.76 6.10 25.04
CA ILE A 408 8.12 6.67 25.06
C ILE A 408 8.58 7.00 26.49
N ARG A 409 9.88 6.89 26.73
CA ARG A 409 10.55 6.99 28.02
C ARG A 409 11.45 8.21 28.16
N SER A 410 11.91 8.84 27.06
CA SER A 410 12.58 10.14 27.12
C SER A 410 11.77 11.10 27.98
N ARG A 411 12.41 11.80 28.92
CA ARG A 411 11.73 12.61 29.94
C ARG A 411 12.28 14.02 29.97
N ALA A 412 11.39 15.00 29.99
CA ALA A 412 11.70 16.40 30.18
C ALA A 412 11.10 16.87 31.52
N VAL A 413 11.96 17.29 32.45
CA VAL A 413 11.55 17.80 33.76
C VAL A 413 11.61 19.33 33.73
N LYS A 414 10.50 19.99 34.05
CA LYS A 414 10.44 21.44 34.11
C LYS A 414 11.28 21.96 35.28
N SER A 415 12.09 22.99 35.05
CA SER A 415 12.89 23.63 36.09
C SER A 415 12.00 24.27 37.15
N ALA A 416 12.54 24.46 38.36
CA ALA A 416 11.78 25.01 39.49
C ALA A 416 11.26 26.44 39.24
N ASP A 417 12.00 27.25 38.50
CA ASP A 417 11.64 28.60 38.06
C ASP A 417 10.77 28.60 36.78
N GLY A 418 10.57 27.45 36.15
CA GLY A 418 9.81 27.28 34.93
C GLY A 418 10.46 27.82 33.66
N SER A 419 11.73 28.26 33.71
CA SER A 419 12.44 28.87 32.58
C SER A 419 12.85 27.87 31.50
N HIS A 420 13.06 26.61 31.85
CA HIS A 420 13.49 25.57 30.92
C HIS A 420 13.01 24.18 31.34
N TYR A 421 13.27 23.20 30.48
CA TYR A 421 13.14 21.77 30.75
C TYR A 421 14.51 21.12 30.69
N VAL A 422 14.75 20.13 31.54
CA VAL A 422 15.93 19.26 31.46
C VAL A 422 15.50 17.94 30.82
N LEU A 423 15.96 17.69 29.59
CA LEU A 423 15.64 16.51 28.80
C LEU A 423 16.72 15.44 28.95
N ASN A 424 16.30 14.23 29.28
CA ASN A 424 17.11 13.03 29.30
C ASN A 424 16.49 11.89 28.48
N GLY A 425 17.33 11.18 27.73
CA GLY A 425 16.97 9.94 27.04
C GLY A 425 17.66 9.77 25.70
N SER A 426 17.20 8.78 24.93
CA SER A 426 17.78 8.42 23.63
C SER A 426 16.70 8.14 22.61
N LYS A 427 16.95 8.52 21.36
CA LYS A 427 16.10 8.24 20.21
C LYS A 427 16.86 7.36 19.23
N ILE A 428 16.16 6.44 18.56
CA ILE A 428 16.77 5.45 17.67
C ILE A 428 16.20 5.57 16.24
N TRP A 429 17.06 5.30 15.26
CA TRP A 429 16.73 5.33 13.83
C TRP A 429 16.18 6.68 13.34
N ILE A 430 16.78 7.77 13.79
CA ILE A 430 16.37 9.12 13.40
C ILE A 430 16.97 9.46 12.04
N SER A 431 16.10 9.62 11.04
CA SER A 431 16.50 10.06 9.70
C SER A 431 17.07 11.48 9.76
N GLY A 432 18.31 11.64 9.29
CA GLY A 432 19.06 12.89 9.43
C GLY A 432 19.61 13.16 10.84
N GLY A 433 19.48 12.23 11.78
CA GLY A 433 19.87 12.43 13.19
C GLY A 433 21.37 12.72 13.41
N GLY A 434 22.24 12.26 12.50
CA GLY A 434 23.66 12.58 12.52
C GLY A 434 24.03 13.89 11.80
N LEU A 435 23.07 14.55 11.14
CA LEU A 435 23.29 15.74 10.31
C LEU A 435 22.48 16.97 10.77
N ALA A 436 21.35 16.76 11.43
CA ALA A 436 20.42 17.81 11.77
C ALA A 436 20.93 18.71 12.90
N ASP A 437 20.65 20.01 12.81
CA ASP A 437 20.83 20.97 13.91
C ASP A 437 19.51 21.33 14.59
N ILE A 438 18.37 21.04 13.98
CA ILE A 438 17.04 21.29 14.54
C ILE A 438 16.29 19.96 14.67
N PHE A 439 15.75 19.70 15.86
CA PHE A 439 15.03 18.46 16.16
C PHE A 439 13.64 18.79 16.68
N THR A 440 12.62 18.16 16.10
CA THR A 440 11.31 18.05 16.76
C THR A 440 11.35 16.82 17.67
N VAL A 441 11.50 17.03 18.99
CA VAL A 441 11.70 15.95 19.98
C VAL A 441 10.43 15.73 20.81
N PHE A 442 10.08 14.47 21.04
CA PHE A 442 8.95 14.08 21.89
C PHE A 442 9.44 13.44 23.19
N ALA A 443 8.97 13.93 24.33
CA ALA A 443 9.36 13.43 25.64
C ALA A 443 8.17 13.48 26.62
N GLN A 444 8.18 12.61 27.63
CA GLN A 444 7.24 12.62 28.74
C GLN A 444 7.50 13.82 29.64
N THR A 445 6.43 14.50 30.01
CA THR A 445 6.40 15.59 30.98
C THR A 445 5.31 15.32 32.00
N GLU A 446 5.56 15.59 33.28
CA GLU A 446 4.53 15.51 34.31
C GLU A 446 3.57 16.69 34.16
N ILE A 447 2.31 16.40 33.85
CA ILE A 447 1.25 17.40 33.70
C ILE A 447 0.30 17.30 34.88
N THR A 448 0.07 18.42 35.56
CA THR A 448 -0.96 18.52 36.59
C THR A 448 -2.30 18.82 35.94
N ASP A 449 -3.28 17.93 36.13
CA ASP A 449 -4.65 18.16 35.66
C ASP A 449 -5.27 19.34 36.44
N PRO A 450 -5.67 20.43 35.76
CA PRO A 450 -6.14 21.63 36.45
C PRO A 450 -7.49 21.46 37.14
N LYS A 451 -8.26 20.42 36.82
CA LYS A 451 -9.57 20.15 37.43
C LYS A 451 -9.47 19.24 38.65
N THR A 452 -8.56 18.27 38.60
CA THR A 452 -8.46 17.22 39.62
C THR A 452 -7.21 17.33 40.49
N GLY A 453 -6.24 18.17 40.11
CA GLY A 453 -4.94 18.26 40.74
C GLY A 453 -4.04 17.03 40.54
N GLN A 454 -4.51 16.02 39.80
CA GLN A 454 -3.75 14.78 39.59
C GLN A 454 -2.60 15.01 38.61
N LYS A 455 -1.40 14.58 39.01
CA LYS A 455 -0.22 14.54 38.16
C LYS A 455 -0.25 13.30 37.26
N ARG A 456 -0.01 13.48 35.97
CA ARG A 456 0.08 12.39 34.99
C ARG A 456 1.15 12.70 33.96
N ASP A 457 1.91 11.68 33.57
CA ASP A 457 2.80 11.80 32.43
C ASP A 457 2.00 11.95 31.13
N LYS A 458 2.39 12.94 30.34
CA LYS A 458 1.92 13.13 28.97
C LYS A 458 3.10 13.50 28.09
N VAL A 459 3.03 13.10 26.82
CA VAL A 459 4.01 13.49 25.82
C VAL A 459 3.88 14.97 25.51
N THR A 460 5.00 15.69 25.52
CA THR A 460 5.17 17.06 25.04
C THR A 460 6.14 17.07 23.86
N ALA A 461 5.90 17.94 22.88
CA ALA A 461 6.79 18.16 21.76
C ALA A 461 7.67 19.39 22.02
N PHE A 462 8.93 19.32 21.61
CA PHE A 462 9.92 20.37 21.81
C PHE A 462 10.68 20.63 20.50
N ILE A 463 11.07 21.89 20.30
CA ILE A 463 12.11 22.25 19.34
C ILE A 463 13.44 22.20 20.09
N VAL A 464 14.35 21.30 19.71
CA VAL A 464 15.68 21.18 20.31
C VAL A 464 16.72 21.59 19.27
N GLU A 465 17.74 22.33 19.68
CA GLU A 465 18.86 22.74 18.82
C GLU A 465 20.08 21.86 19.15
N ARG A 466 20.85 21.43 18.14
CA ARG A 466 22.10 20.66 18.37
C ARG A 466 23.09 21.40 19.24
N GLY A 467 23.08 22.73 19.16
CA GLY A 467 23.94 23.59 19.97
C GLY A 467 23.56 23.64 21.46
N PHE A 468 22.44 23.05 21.88
CA PHE A 468 22.16 22.88 23.30
C PHE A 468 23.10 21.81 23.88
N GLU A 469 23.76 22.15 24.99
CA GLU A 469 24.68 21.24 25.68
C GLU A 469 23.98 19.91 26.01
N GLY A 470 24.66 18.79 25.75
CA GLY A 470 24.15 17.44 25.99
C GLY A 470 23.48 16.75 24.79
N VAL A 471 23.34 17.42 23.64
CA VAL A 471 22.81 16.81 22.40
C VAL A 471 23.94 16.15 21.60
N THR A 472 23.89 14.83 21.45
CA THR A 472 24.87 14.07 20.65
C THR A 472 24.17 13.04 19.76
N SER A 473 24.91 12.40 18.85
CA SER A 473 24.37 11.36 17.96
C SER A 473 25.37 10.23 17.74
N GLY A 474 24.85 9.02 17.55
CA GLY A 474 25.65 7.85 17.19
C GLY A 474 26.13 7.88 15.73
N PRO A 475 26.94 6.90 15.30
CA PRO A 475 27.33 6.76 13.91
C PRO A 475 26.12 6.42 13.01
N PRO A 476 26.22 6.65 11.69
CA PRO A 476 25.19 6.22 10.75
C PRO A 476 24.99 4.69 10.76
N GLU A 477 23.73 4.26 10.75
CA GLU A 477 23.31 2.86 10.75
C GLU A 477 23.54 2.17 9.39
N ASP A 478 24.06 0.93 9.40
CA ASP A 478 24.06 0.06 8.21
C ASP A 478 22.69 -0.60 8.03
N LYS A 479 22.16 -0.53 6.82
CA LYS A 479 20.76 -0.87 6.52
C LYS A 479 20.61 -1.46 5.13
N MET A 480 19.50 -2.17 4.91
CA MET A 480 19.23 -2.86 3.64
C MET A 480 19.21 -1.90 2.43
N GLY A 481 18.51 -0.77 2.54
CA GLY A 481 18.29 0.20 1.47
C GLY A 481 18.19 1.61 2.02
N ILE A 482 17.78 2.56 1.17
CA ILE A 482 17.78 4.01 1.39
C ILE A 482 19.11 4.49 2.00
N LYS A 483 20.22 3.90 1.55
CA LYS A 483 21.56 4.11 2.12
C LYS A 483 22.05 5.55 1.99
N CYS A 484 21.55 6.29 1.00
CA CYS A 484 21.72 7.74 0.84
C CYS A 484 21.10 8.57 1.98
N SER A 485 20.12 8.04 2.74
CA SER A 485 19.57 8.74 3.90
C SER A 485 20.38 8.43 5.16
N ASN A 486 20.88 9.47 5.84
CA ASN A 486 21.46 9.33 7.17
C ASN A 486 20.42 8.78 8.14
N THR A 487 20.83 7.86 9.02
CA THR A 487 19.99 7.30 10.08
C THR A 487 20.89 7.07 11.27
N ALA A 488 20.58 7.66 12.42
CA ALA A 488 21.44 7.57 13.60
C ALA A 488 20.61 7.53 14.88
N GLU A 489 21.23 7.07 15.97
CA GLU A 489 20.75 7.38 17.32
C GLU A 489 21.01 8.84 17.67
N VAL A 490 20.16 9.43 18.50
CA VAL A 490 20.34 10.78 19.06
C VAL A 490 20.17 10.69 20.57
N TYR A 491 21.15 11.20 21.32
CA TYR A 491 21.17 11.16 22.77
C TYR A 491 21.00 12.57 23.35
N PHE A 492 20.27 12.64 24.45
CA PHE A 492 20.01 13.85 25.20
C PHE A 492 20.43 13.57 26.66
N ASP A 493 21.48 14.23 27.11
CA ASP A 493 22.02 14.13 28.48
C ASP A 493 21.95 15.51 29.15
N ASP A 494 21.05 15.65 30.13
CA ASP A 494 20.78 16.90 30.83
C ASP A 494 20.57 18.15 29.95
N VAL A 495 19.92 17.97 28.80
CA VAL A 495 19.72 19.03 27.80
C VAL A 495 18.74 20.07 28.32
N LYS A 496 19.21 21.31 28.49
CA LYS A 496 18.38 22.46 28.90
C LYS A 496 17.63 23.05 27.70
N ILE A 497 16.35 22.75 27.59
CA ILE A 497 15.46 23.24 26.54
C ILE A 497 14.69 24.45 27.08
N PRO A 498 14.80 25.65 26.48
CA PRO A 498 14.03 26.81 26.91
C PRO A 498 12.51 26.54 26.93
N ALA A 499 11.77 27.11 27.88
CA ALA A 499 10.33 26.85 28.00
C ALA A 499 9.54 27.34 26.76
N GLU A 500 10.03 28.38 26.09
CA GLU A 500 9.48 28.89 24.83
C GLU A 500 9.69 27.94 23.64
N ASN A 501 10.49 26.89 23.79
CA ASN A 501 10.69 25.86 22.76
C ASN A 501 9.68 24.70 22.85
N VAL A 502 8.73 24.75 23.78
CA VAL A 502 7.57 23.83 23.79
C VAL A 502 6.71 24.07 22.54
N LEU A 503 6.41 23.01 21.81
CA LEU A 503 5.69 23.05 20.55
C LEU A 503 4.26 22.52 20.71
N GLY A 504 3.25 23.34 20.41
CA GLY A 504 1.84 22.96 20.49
C GLY A 504 1.27 22.83 21.92
N GLY A 505 2.04 23.21 22.93
CA GLY A 505 1.65 23.25 24.34
C GLY A 505 1.94 21.95 25.12
N GLU A 506 2.08 22.11 26.44
CA GLU A 506 2.41 21.02 27.38
C GLU A 506 1.36 19.89 27.34
N GLY A 507 1.82 18.65 27.27
CA GLY A 507 1.00 17.44 27.24
C GLY A 507 0.25 17.17 25.93
N ASN A 508 0.45 18.00 24.89
CA ASN A 508 -0.20 17.84 23.59
C ASN A 508 0.69 17.14 22.54
N GLY A 509 1.90 16.71 22.90
CA GLY A 509 2.91 16.20 21.98
C GLY A 509 2.46 14.96 21.20
N PHE A 510 1.66 14.06 21.78
CA PHE A 510 1.11 12.92 21.04
C PHE A 510 0.19 13.36 19.88
N LYS A 511 -0.66 14.38 20.11
CA LYS A 511 -1.52 14.96 19.06
C LYS A 511 -0.68 15.64 17.98
N VAL A 512 0.37 16.37 18.37
CA VAL A 512 1.32 17.00 17.44
C VAL A 512 1.97 15.93 16.56
N ALA A 513 2.51 14.85 17.15
CA ALA A 513 3.12 13.74 16.42
C ALA A 513 2.15 13.12 15.40
N MET A 514 0.94 12.76 15.84
CA MET A 514 -0.04 12.11 14.95
C MET A 514 -0.47 13.02 13.80
N ASN A 515 -0.63 14.32 14.04
CA ASN A 515 -1.01 15.26 12.99
C ASN A 515 0.12 15.54 12.00
N ILE A 516 1.38 15.56 12.44
CA ILE A 516 2.55 15.62 11.55
C ILE A 516 2.57 14.40 10.63
N LEU A 517 2.47 13.18 11.18
CA LEU A 517 2.48 11.94 10.41
C LEU A 517 1.29 11.88 9.44
N ASN A 518 0.08 12.22 9.89
CA ASN A 518 -1.10 12.25 9.03
C ASN A 518 -0.95 13.25 7.86
N ASN A 519 -0.37 14.42 8.11
CA ASN A 519 -0.10 15.40 7.07
C ASN A 519 1.00 14.93 6.09
N GLY A 520 2.00 14.19 6.53
CA GLY A 520 3.09 13.70 5.66
C GLY A 520 2.73 12.49 4.79
N ARG A 521 1.80 11.64 5.22
CA ARG A 521 1.51 10.32 4.59
C ARG A 521 1.09 10.39 3.13
N PHE A 522 0.38 11.44 2.68
CA PHE A 522 -0.06 11.54 1.28
C PHE A 522 1.14 11.64 0.30
N GLY A 523 2.23 12.31 0.72
CA GLY A 523 3.43 12.51 -0.12
C GLY A 523 4.14 11.21 -0.48
N MET A 524 3.97 10.18 0.36
CA MET A 524 4.48 8.83 0.09
C MET A 524 3.82 8.19 -1.13
N SER A 525 2.52 8.41 -1.32
CA SER A 525 1.79 7.86 -2.47
C SER A 525 2.28 8.45 -3.79
N GLY A 526 2.56 9.77 -3.83
CA GLY A 526 3.17 10.42 -4.99
C GLY A 526 4.57 9.88 -5.27
N THR A 527 5.42 9.84 -4.24
CA THR A 527 6.79 9.30 -4.36
C THR A 527 6.81 7.89 -4.94
N LEU A 528 6.01 6.99 -4.38
CA LEU A 528 5.96 5.59 -4.79
C LEU A 528 5.25 5.39 -6.15
N ALA A 529 4.34 6.29 -6.54
CA ALA A 529 3.81 6.32 -7.91
C ALA A 529 4.90 6.63 -8.95
N GLY A 530 5.82 7.55 -8.63
CA GLY A 530 7.02 7.81 -9.41
C GLY A 530 7.94 6.59 -9.52
N THR A 531 8.22 5.94 -8.40
CA THR A 531 9.01 4.69 -8.34
C THR A 531 8.42 3.58 -9.20
N MET A 532 7.11 3.35 -9.10
CA MET A 532 6.43 2.34 -9.90
C MET A 532 6.51 2.66 -11.39
N SER A 533 6.36 3.93 -11.76
CA SER A 533 6.50 4.38 -13.15
C SER A 533 7.89 4.07 -13.70
N HIS A 534 8.96 4.28 -12.91
CA HIS A 534 10.32 3.90 -13.30
C HIS A 534 10.47 2.39 -13.50
N CYS A 535 9.94 1.58 -12.57
CA CYS A 535 10.01 0.13 -12.64
C CYS A 535 9.25 -0.43 -13.86
N ILE A 536 8.03 0.08 -14.11
CA ILE A 536 7.21 -0.27 -15.27
C ILE A 536 7.94 0.06 -16.56
N ARG A 537 8.57 1.24 -16.64
CA ARG A 537 9.36 1.64 -17.81
C ARG A 537 10.47 0.62 -18.11
N LYS A 538 11.31 0.28 -17.12
CA LYS A 538 12.39 -0.71 -17.31
C LYS A 538 11.85 -2.08 -17.72
N ALA A 539 10.74 -2.52 -17.12
CA ALA A 539 10.10 -3.78 -17.47
C ALA A 539 9.57 -3.79 -18.92
N ALA A 540 8.90 -2.71 -19.36
CA ALA A 540 8.38 -2.57 -20.70
C ALA A 540 9.50 -2.48 -21.77
N GLU A 541 10.56 -1.71 -21.49
CA GLU A 541 11.76 -1.64 -22.34
C GLU A 541 12.39 -3.02 -22.52
N HIS A 542 12.50 -3.81 -21.46
CA HIS A 542 12.99 -5.19 -21.56
C HIS A 542 12.02 -6.09 -22.33
N ALA A 543 10.71 -6.00 -22.05
CA ALA A 543 9.71 -6.87 -22.66
C ALA A 543 9.59 -6.70 -24.18
N THR A 544 9.78 -5.48 -24.67
CA THR A 544 9.69 -5.10 -26.08
C THR A 544 10.94 -5.44 -26.89
N THR A 545 12.05 -5.80 -26.23
CA THR A 545 13.35 -6.05 -26.87
C THR A 545 13.85 -7.48 -26.69
N ARG A 546 13.50 -8.15 -25.58
CA ARG A 546 13.94 -9.52 -25.29
C ARG A 546 13.18 -10.55 -26.13
N VAL A 547 13.93 -11.43 -26.81
CA VAL A 547 13.38 -12.58 -27.57
C VAL A 547 13.64 -13.87 -26.80
N GLN A 548 12.59 -14.67 -26.60
CA GLN A 548 12.64 -16.05 -26.09
C GLN A 548 11.60 -16.90 -26.80
N PHE A 549 11.89 -18.19 -26.99
CA PHE A 549 11.01 -19.14 -27.69
C PHE A 549 10.52 -18.61 -29.05
N GLY A 550 11.41 -17.94 -29.80
CA GLY A 550 11.16 -17.46 -31.16
C GLY A 550 10.35 -16.15 -31.28
N GLN A 551 9.99 -15.47 -30.18
CA GLN A 551 9.27 -14.19 -30.23
C GLN A 551 9.64 -13.24 -29.09
N LYS A 552 9.25 -11.97 -29.22
CA LYS A 552 9.40 -10.98 -28.15
C LYS A 552 8.56 -11.37 -26.94
N ILE A 553 9.08 -11.16 -25.74
CA ILE A 553 8.39 -11.61 -24.53
C ILE A 553 7.10 -10.84 -24.23
N GLU A 554 6.92 -9.63 -24.79
CA GLU A 554 5.66 -8.87 -24.73
C GLU A 554 4.45 -9.61 -25.30
N ASN A 555 4.67 -10.60 -26.18
CA ASN A 555 3.60 -11.39 -26.79
C ASN A 555 3.10 -12.51 -25.86
N PHE A 556 3.81 -12.83 -24.77
CA PHE A 556 3.37 -13.85 -23.83
C PHE A 556 2.31 -13.29 -22.88
N GLY A 557 1.16 -13.95 -22.80
CA GLY A 557 0.04 -13.51 -21.96
C GLY A 557 0.39 -13.33 -20.48
N ASN A 558 1.32 -14.13 -19.94
CA ASN A 558 1.79 -13.96 -18.57
C ASN A 558 2.60 -12.66 -18.37
N VAL A 559 3.44 -12.27 -19.33
CA VAL A 559 4.16 -10.97 -19.29
C VAL A 559 3.15 -9.82 -19.39
N GLN A 560 2.13 -9.96 -20.23
CA GLN A 560 1.03 -9.00 -20.31
C GLN A 560 0.27 -8.89 -18.99
N GLU A 561 -0.02 -10.01 -18.31
CA GLU A 561 -0.66 -10.00 -16.98
C GLU A 561 0.15 -9.16 -15.99
N LYS A 562 1.47 -9.38 -15.93
CA LYS A 562 2.36 -8.66 -15.02
C LYS A 562 2.37 -7.17 -15.30
N LEU A 563 2.62 -6.77 -16.55
CA LEU A 563 2.64 -5.36 -16.96
C LEU A 563 1.30 -4.67 -16.69
N ALA A 564 0.18 -5.33 -16.98
CA ALA A 564 -1.15 -4.78 -16.71
C ALA A 564 -1.42 -4.60 -15.21
N ARG A 565 -1.08 -5.60 -14.38
CA ARG A 565 -1.17 -5.49 -12.91
C ARG A 565 -0.29 -4.38 -12.38
N MET A 566 0.94 -4.28 -12.87
CA MET A 566 1.86 -3.22 -12.46
C MET A 566 1.30 -1.83 -12.79
N ALA A 567 0.78 -1.65 -14.00
CA ALA A 567 0.15 -0.39 -14.42
C ALA A 567 -1.08 -0.05 -13.56
N MET A 568 -1.96 -1.01 -13.26
CA MET A 568 -3.11 -0.78 -12.38
C MET A 568 -2.67 -0.38 -10.96
N HIS A 569 -1.65 -1.03 -10.39
CA HIS A 569 -1.11 -0.68 -9.06
C HIS A 569 -0.55 0.74 -9.02
N GLN A 570 0.16 1.15 -10.07
CA GLN A 570 0.65 2.52 -10.22
C GLN A 570 -0.53 3.50 -10.33
N TYR A 571 -1.50 3.21 -11.19
CA TYR A 571 -2.65 4.08 -11.43
C TYR A 571 -3.49 4.29 -10.17
N VAL A 572 -3.77 3.23 -9.40
CA VAL A 572 -4.50 3.32 -8.13
C VAL A 572 -3.73 4.15 -7.11
N SER A 573 -2.43 3.88 -6.92
CA SER A 573 -1.62 4.61 -5.93
C SER A 573 -1.51 6.10 -6.25
N GLN A 574 -1.31 6.43 -7.52
CA GLN A 574 -1.31 7.82 -7.98
C GLN A 574 -2.69 8.47 -7.76
N SER A 575 -3.77 7.75 -8.06
CA SER A 575 -5.14 8.25 -7.86
C SER A 575 -5.44 8.54 -6.38
N MET A 576 -5.02 7.66 -5.46
CA MET A 576 -5.17 7.89 -4.02
C MET A 576 -4.37 9.11 -3.54
N GLY A 577 -3.10 9.19 -3.93
CA GLY A 577 -2.23 10.30 -3.54
C GLY A 577 -2.78 11.66 -3.97
N TYR A 578 -3.20 11.77 -5.23
CA TYR A 578 -3.78 12.99 -5.80
C TYR A 578 -5.19 13.29 -5.30
N MET A 579 -5.98 12.27 -4.94
CA MET A 579 -7.26 12.48 -4.30
C MET A 579 -7.09 13.12 -2.93
N ILE A 580 -6.19 12.57 -2.10
CA ILE A 580 -5.95 13.10 -0.75
C ILE A 580 -5.31 14.49 -0.81
N SER A 581 -4.30 14.69 -1.67
CA SER A 581 -3.67 16.01 -1.82
C SER A 581 -4.67 17.06 -2.31
N GLY A 582 -5.52 16.71 -3.28
CA GLY A 582 -6.59 17.58 -3.76
C GLY A 582 -7.61 17.91 -2.68
N ASN A 583 -7.99 16.94 -1.84
CA ASN A 583 -8.89 17.17 -0.71
C ASN A 583 -8.26 18.11 0.33
N MET A 584 -6.96 17.93 0.64
CA MET A 584 -6.23 18.82 1.54
C MET A 584 -6.15 20.24 0.99
N ASP A 585 -5.88 20.39 -0.31
CA ASP A 585 -5.84 21.68 -0.99
C ASP A 585 -7.22 22.37 -1.05
N ALA A 586 -8.31 21.58 -1.07
CA ALA A 586 -9.69 22.07 -0.95
C ALA A 586 -10.12 22.39 0.50
N GLY A 587 -9.23 22.19 1.49
CA GLY A 587 -9.49 22.54 2.90
C GLY A 587 -10.18 21.43 3.70
N HIS A 588 -10.30 20.21 3.18
CA HIS A 588 -10.81 19.08 3.97
C HIS A 588 -9.80 18.69 5.06
N THR A 589 -10.31 18.37 6.25
CA THR A 589 -9.51 18.02 7.44
C THR A 589 -9.71 16.58 7.90
N ASP A 590 -10.83 15.95 7.53
CA ASP A 590 -11.15 14.55 7.82
C ASP A 590 -10.65 13.64 6.70
N TYR A 591 -9.37 13.26 6.72
CA TYR A 591 -8.75 12.37 5.70
C TYR A 591 -7.78 11.33 6.28
N HIS A 592 -7.76 11.14 7.60
CA HIS A 592 -6.75 10.31 8.28
C HIS A 592 -6.86 8.81 7.93
N LEU A 593 -8.08 8.31 7.70
CA LEU A 593 -8.32 6.93 7.25
C LEU A 593 -7.80 6.74 5.82
N GLU A 594 -8.14 7.67 4.93
CA GLU A 594 -7.73 7.72 3.53
C GLU A 594 -6.19 7.81 3.42
N ALA A 595 -5.56 8.67 4.22
CA ALA A 595 -4.10 8.79 4.31
C ALA A 595 -3.43 7.47 4.72
N ALA A 596 -3.94 6.79 5.75
CA ALA A 596 -3.42 5.49 6.17
C ALA A 596 -3.61 4.41 5.09
N ILE A 597 -4.77 4.37 4.42
CA ILE A 597 -5.05 3.47 3.31
C ILE A 597 -4.06 3.70 2.16
N SER A 598 -3.83 4.96 1.78
CA SER A 598 -2.91 5.31 0.69
C SER A 598 -1.47 4.88 1.00
N LYS A 599 -1.02 5.03 2.25
CA LYS A 599 0.30 4.60 2.73
C LYS A 599 0.46 3.09 2.62
N ILE A 600 -0.52 2.32 3.13
CA ILE A 600 -0.50 0.86 3.07
C ILE A 600 -0.47 0.40 1.61
N PHE A 601 -1.41 0.92 0.81
CA PHE A 601 -1.58 0.50 -0.57
C PHE A 601 -0.36 0.82 -1.42
N SER A 602 0.11 2.07 -1.40
CA SER A 602 1.22 2.51 -2.25
C SER A 602 2.54 1.80 -1.91
N SER A 603 2.82 1.55 -0.63
CA SER A 603 4.03 0.82 -0.19
C SER A 603 4.02 -0.65 -0.59
N GLU A 604 2.87 -1.31 -0.55
CA GLU A 604 2.73 -2.71 -1.00
C GLU A 604 2.69 -2.81 -2.52
N ALA A 605 2.03 -1.87 -3.19
CA ALA A 605 1.98 -1.75 -4.64
C ALA A 605 3.38 -1.53 -5.22
N ALA A 606 4.17 -0.59 -4.68
CA ALA A 606 5.53 -0.34 -5.15
C ALA A 606 6.44 -1.56 -4.97
N TRP A 607 6.30 -2.27 -3.85
CA TRP A 607 7.02 -3.51 -3.61
C TRP A 607 6.68 -4.58 -4.66
N TYR A 608 5.38 -4.80 -4.91
CA TYR A 608 4.92 -5.74 -5.93
C TYR A 608 5.43 -5.36 -7.33
N VAL A 609 5.31 -4.08 -7.71
CA VAL A 609 5.72 -3.61 -9.03
C VAL A 609 7.22 -3.75 -9.25
N CYS A 610 8.05 -3.42 -8.26
CA CYS A 610 9.50 -3.58 -8.38
C CYS A 610 9.91 -5.07 -8.44
N ASP A 611 9.28 -5.92 -7.63
CA ASP A 611 9.51 -7.39 -7.63
C ASP A 611 9.15 -8.00 -9.00
N GLU A 612 8.01 -7.61 -9.57
CA GLU A 612 7.59 -8.09 -10.90
C GLU A 612 8.41 -7.50 -12.04
N ALA A 613 8.90 -6.26 -11.92
CA ALA A 613 9.85 -5.70 -12.89
C ALA A 613 11.14 -6.52 -12.91
N ILE A 614 11.69 -6.88 -11.75
CA ILE A 614 12.86 -7.76 -11.64
C ILE A 614 12.56 -9.13 -12.26
N GLN A 615 11.37 -9.68 -12.00
CA GLN A 615 10.97 -10.97 -12.56
C GLN A 615 10.87 -10.94 -14.10
N ILE A 616 10.36 -9.85 -14.69
CA ILE A 616 10.31 -9.66 -16.15
C ILE A 616 11.72 -9.57 -16.75
N LEU A 617 12.66 -8.92 -16.06
CA LEU A 617 14.06 -8.84 -16.49
C LEU A 617 14.87 -10.13 -16.26
N GLY A 618 14.34 -11.08 -15.48
CA GLY A 618 15.03 -12.32 -15.12
C GLY A 618 16.39 -12.05 -14.45
N GLY A 619 17.43 -12.79 -14.84
CA GLY A 619 18.80 -12.61 -14.35
C GLY A 619 19.29 -11.17 -14.34
N ASN A 620 18.95 -10.38 -15.36
CA ASN A 620 19.36 -8.98 -15.46
C ASN A 620 18.75 -8.12 -14.34
N GLY A 621 17.53 -8.42 -13.89
CA GLY A 621 16.86 -7.67 -12.82
C GLY A 621 17.55 -7.81 -11.46
N PHE A 622 18.36 -8.85 -11.28
CA PHE A 622 19.15 -9.07 -10.05
C PHE A 622 20.50 -8.35 -10.06
N MET A 623 20.98 -7.92 -11.23
CA MET A 623 22.27 -7.26 -11.36
C MET A 623 22.18 -5.80 -10.91
N LYS A 624 23.22 -5.32 -10.20
CA LYS A 624 23.34 -3.90 -9.79
C LYS A 624 23.22 -2.94 -10.96
N SER A 625 23.72 -3.32 -12.14
CA SER A 625 23.63 -2.52 -13.37
C SER A 625 22.19 -2.24 -13.83
N SER A 626 21.22 -3.07 -13.44
CA SER A 626 19.81 -2.78 -13.72
C SER A 626 19.25 -1.64 -12.88
N GLY A 627 19.86 -1.33 -11.72
CA GLY A 627 19.36 -0.41 -10.70
C GLY A 627 18.06 -0.83 -10.00
N LEU A 628 17.34 -1.87 -10.47
CA LEU A 628 16.08 -2.30 -9.85
C LEU A 628 16.30 -2.93 -8.48
N GLU A 629 17.43 -3.62 -8.27
CA GLU A 629 17.77 -4.22 -6.98
C GLU A 629 17.87 -3.15 -5.87
N LYS A 630 18.40 -1.96 -6.19
CA LYS A 630 18.46 -0.80 -5.28
C LYS A 630 17.05 -0.35 -4.90
N PHE A 631 16.18 -0.10 -5.89
CA PHE A 631 14.78 0.24 -5.62
C PHE A 631 14.09 -0.80 -4.74
N LEU A 632 14.31 -2.10 -4.98
CA LEU A 632 13.71 -3.16 -4.17
C LEU A 632 14.21 -3.13 -2.72
N ARG A 633 15.51 -2.87 -2.49
CA ARG A 633 16.07 -2.66 -1.16
C ARG A 633 15.44 -1.45 -0.47
N ASP A 634 15.34 -0.34 -1.20
CA ASP A 634 14.83 0.93 -0.69
C ASP A 634 13.35 0.87 -0.32
N ILE A 635 12.50 0.24 -1.14
CA ILE A 635 11.05 0.15 -0.90
C ILE A 635 10.72 -0.64 0.38
N ARG A 636 11.59 -1.56 0.83
CA ARG A 636 11.25 -2.48 1.94
C ARG A 636 10.85 -1.74 3.21
N ILE A 637 11.49 -0.60 3.51
CA ILE A 637 11.24 0.20 4.72
C ILE A 637 9.92 0.96 4.66
N TYR A 638 9.39 1.26 3.46
CA TYR A 638 8.14 1.99 3.28
C TYR A 638 6.91 1.26 3.84
N ARG A 639 7.02 -0.05 4.04
CA ARG A 639 5.99 -0.88 4.69
C ARG A 639 6.08 -0.88 6.22
N ILE A 640 7.12 -0.26 6.80
CA ILE A 640 7.47 -0.32 8.22
C ILE A 640 7.39 1.07 8.87
N PHE A 641 8.11 2.06 8.35
CA PHE A 641 8.13 3.40 8.95
C PHE A 641 6.82 4.17 8.68
N GLU A 642 6.66 5.37 9.26
CA GLU A 642 5.44 6.20 9.12
C GLU A 642 4.16 5.48 9.59
N GLY A 643 4.33 4.53 10.51
CA GLY A 643 3.33 3.55 10.94
C GLY A 643 3.45 2.25 10.13
N ALA A 644 3.75 1.14 10.82
CA ALA A 644 3.82 -0.16 10.17
C ALA A 644 2.47 -0.50 9.52
N ASN A 645 2.49 -1.11 8.33
CA ASN A 645 1.25 -1.37 7.59
C ASN A 645 0.26 -2.22 8.39
N ASP A 646 0.74 -3.15 9.23
CA ASP A 646 -0.10 -3.96 10.12
C ASP A 646 -0.83 -3.10 11.17
N ILE A 647 -0.14 -2.13 11.76
CA ILE A 647 -0.72 -1.17 12.72
C ILE A 647 -1.68 -0.21 12.03
N LEU A 648 -1.35 0.25 10.82
CA LEU A 648 -2.24 1.12 10.05
C LEU A 648 -3.52 0.40 9.63
N ARG A 649 -3.48 -0.92 9.34
CA ARG A 649 -4.68 -1.73 9.10
C ARG A 649 -5.59 -1.78 10.33
N LEU A 650 -5.01 -2.00 11.51
CA LEU A 650 -5.75 -1.94 12.77
C LEU A 650 -6.31 -0.55 13.02
N PHE A 651 -5.52 0.50 12.81
CA PHE A 651 -5.97 1.90 12.92
C PHE A 651 -7.16 2.20 12.00
N VAL A 652 -7.09 1.82 10.72
CA VAL A 652 -8.18 2.03 9.74
C VAL A 652 -9.47 1.40 10.25
N THR A 653 -9.38 0.15 10.69
CA THR A 653 -10.57 -0.59 11.10
C THR A 653 -11.11 -0.13 12.44
N LEU A 654 -10.25 0.06 13.45
CA LEU A 654 -10.68 0.45 14.79
C LEU A 654 -11.23 1.87 14.83
N THR A 655 -10.62 2.80 14.09
CA THR A 655 -11.10 4.19 14.00
C THR A 655 -12.43 4.23 13.23
N GLY A 656 -12.54 3.50 12.12
CA GLY A 656 -13.80 3.37 11.39
C GLY A 656 -14.92 2.74 12.22
N ILE A 657 -14.62 1.66 12.95
CA ILE A 657 -15.55 1.01 13.88
C ILE A 657 -15.93 1.93 15.05
N GLN A 658 -14.99 2.73 15.58
CA GLN A 658 -15.30 3.69 16.64
C GLN A 658 -16.32 4.73 16.16
N TYR A 659 -16.18 5.20 14.93
CA TYR A 659 -17.13 6.12 14.29
C TYR A 659 -18.50 5.45 14.04
N ALA A 660 -18.53 4.17 13.66
CA ALA A 660 -19.78 3.42 13.54
C ALA A 660 -20.44 3.12 14.91
N GLY A 661 -19.64 2.78 15.91
CA GLY A 661 -20.09 2.41 17.25
C GLY A 661 -20.63 3.59 18.06
N SER A 662 -20.13 4.82 17.86
CA SER A 662 -20.72 6.02 18.46
C SER A 662 -22.15 6.24 17.95
N HIS A 663 -22.37 6.03 16.65
CA HIS A 663 -23.69 6.12 16.04
C HIS A 663 -24.63 4.99 16.49
N LEU A 664 -24.15 3.75 16.60
CA LEU A 664 -24.96 2.66 17.18
C LEU A 664 -25.38 2.94 18.63
N LYS A 665 -24.53 3.55 19.44
CA LYS A 665 -24.89 3.97 20.81
C LYS A 665 -25.94 5.07 20.81
N GLU A 666 -25.87 6.00 19.86
CA GLU A 666 -26.88 7.03 19.65
C GLU A 666 -28.23 6.41 19.28
N LEU A 667 -28.26 5.47 18.33
CA LEU A 667 -29.45 4.70 17.98
C LEU A 667 -29.99 3.90 19.18
N GLN A 668 -29.13 3.21 19.94
CA GLN A 668 -29.56 2.49 21.14
C GLN A 668 -30.15 3.41 22.21
N ARG A 669 -29.59 4.62 22.39
CA ARG A 669 -30.16 5.63 23.29
C ARG A 669 -31.50 6.13 22.77
N ALA A 670 -31.63 6.34 21.46
CA ALA A 670 -32.89 6.69 20.82
C ALA A 670 -33.95 5.61 21.04
N PHE A 671 -33.63 4.32 20.85
CA PHE A 671 -34.54 3.20 21.13
C PHE A 671 -34.94 3.07 22.61
N LYS A 672 -34.08 3.51 23.55
CA LYS A 672 -34.41 3.56 24.99
C LYS A 672 -35.34 4.73 25.36
N ASN A 673 -35.42 5.76 24.52
CA ASN A 673 -36.37 6.86 24.66
C ASN A 673 -37.12 7.10 23.34
N PRO A 674 -38.01 6.15 22.96
CA PRO A 674 -38.56 6.09 21.62
C PRO A 674 -39.47 7.27 21.29
N THR A 675 -40.19 7.80 22.29
CA THR A 675 -41.10 8.95 22.12
C THR A 675 -40.38 10.24 21.74
N ALA A 676 -39.14 10.45 22.20
CA ALA A 676 -38.34 11.62 21.87
C ALA A 676 -37.54 11.47 20.55
N ASN A 677 -37.44 10.26 19.99
CA ASN A 677 -36.55 9.96 18.85
C ASN A 677 -37.24 9.15 17.73
N LEU A 678 -38.57 9.29 17.61
CA LEU A 678 -39.41 8.60 16.62
C LEU A 678 -38.88 8.77 15.18
N GLY A 679 -38.44 9.98 14.80
CA GLY A 679 -37.89 10.26 13.47
C GLY A 679 -36.64 9.45 13.15
N LEU A 680 -35.68 9.39 14.07
CA LEU A 680 -34.42 8.64 13.91
C LEU A 680 -34.68 7.13 13.85
N ILE A 681 -35.58 6.63 14.70
CA ILE A 681 -35.96 5.20 14.75
C ILE A 681 -36.70 4.78 13.48
N PHE A 682 -37.64 5.59 13.01
CA PHE A 682 -38.39 5.32 11.78
C PHE A 682 -37.50 5.38 10.54
N GLN A 683 -36.59 6.36 10.48
CA GLN A 683 -35.62 6.48 9.40
C GLN A 683 -34.67 5.28 9.35
N GLU A 684 -34.10 4.85 10.48
CA GLU A 684 -33.19 3.70 10.48
C GLU A 684 -33.92 2.37 10.29
N GLY A 685 -35.13 2.23 10.85
CA GLY A 685 -36.00 1.07 10.64
C GLY A 685 -36.42 0.88 9.19
N SER A 686 -36.81 1.97 8.51
CA SER A 686 -37.11 1.96 7.07
C SER A 686 -35.87 1.70 6.23
N ARG A 687 -34.72 2.31 6.55
CA ARG A 687 -33.44 2.07 5.86
C ARG A 687 -33.03 0.60 5.91
N ARG A 688 -33.13 -0.03 7.08
CA ARG A 688 -32.82 -1.46 7.28
C ARG A 688 -33.81 -2.37 6.56
N ALA A 689 -35.11 -2.07 6.64
CA ALA A 689 -36.15 -2.83 5.95
C ALA A 689 -35.96 -2.79 4.43
N VAL A 690 -35.76 -1.61 3.86
CA VAL A 690 -35.49 -1.40 2.43
C VAL A 690 -34.24 -2.18 1.99
N ARG A 691 -33.10 -2.05 2.71
CA ARG A 691 -31.87 -2.81 2.40
C ARG A 691 -31.98 -4.33 2.52
N SER A 692 -32.92 -4.83 3.32
CA SER A 692 -33.13 -6.27 3.51
C SER A 692 -33.91 -6.92 2.36
N ILE A 693 -34.76 -6.15 1.66
CA ILE A 693 -35.55 -6.60 0.51
C ILE A 693 -34.88 -6.32 -0.85
N GLY A 694 -33.64 -5.83 -0.85
CA GLY A 694 -32.84 -5.58 -2.05
C GLY A 694 -33.08 -4.24 -2.76
N TYR A 695 -34.03 -3.43 -2.28
CA TYR A 695 -34.21 -2.04 -2.71
C TYR A 695 -33.34 -1.11 -1.84
N GLY A 696 -32.86 0.02 -2.38
CA GLY A 696 -32.06 1.01 -1.60
C GLY A 696 -30.66 0.58 -1.16
N GLY A 697 -30.02 -0.31 -1.93
CA GLY A 697 -28.56 -0.53 -1.85
C GLY A 697 -27.78 0.71 -2.28
N THR A 698 -26.47 0.72 -2.02
CA THR A 698 -25.62 1.82 -2.50
C THR A 698 -25.69 1.91 -4.04
N ASP A 699 -25.94 3.11 -4.56
CA ASP A 699 -25.86 3.39 -6.00
C ASP A 699 -24.78 4.45 -6.27
N LEU A 700 -23.78 4.08 -7.07
CA LEU A 700 -22.71 4.96 -7.51
C LEU A 700 -22.83 5.34 -8.99
N SER A 701 -23.86 4.85 -9.69
CA SER A 701 -24.02 5.02 -11.14
C SER A 701 -24.17 6.47 -11.58
N THR A 702 -24.68 7.33 -10.70
CA THR A 702 -24.87 8.77 -10.92
C THR A 702 -23.56 9.56 -10.88
N PHE A 703 -22.53 9.04 -10.20
CA PHE A 703 -21.24 9.73 -10.04
C PHE A 703 -20.23 9.40 -11.14
N VAL A 704 -20.48 8.34 -11.91
CA VAL A 704 -19.55 7.83 -12.93
C VAL A 704 -20.09 8.03 -14.35
N VAL A 705 -19.20 7.93 -15.34
CA VAL A 705 -19.60 7.91 -16.76
C VAL A 705 -20.21 6.56 -17.16
N ASP A 706 -21.06 6.55 -18.20
CA ASP A 706 -21.78 5.34 -18.65
C ASP A 706 -20.90 4.08 -18.80
N PRO A 707 -19.70 4.15 -19.41
CA PRO A 707 -18.84 2.97 -19.54
C PRO A 707 -18.39 2.34 -18.22
N LEU A 708 -18.54 3.01 -17.08
CA LEU A 708 -18.13 2.55 -15.76
C LEU A 708 -19.28 2.15 -14.84
N LYS A 709 -20.54 2.23 -15.28
CA LYS A 709 -21.71 1.89 -14.45
C LYS A 709 -21.66 0.47 -13.89
N GLU A 710 -21.23 -0.51 -14.68
CA GLU A 710 -21.04 -1.89 -14.21
C GLU A 710 -19.94 -2.00 -13.13
N SER A 711 -18.84 -1.26 -13.30
CA SER A 711 -17.74 -1.24 -12.33
C SER A 711 -18.13 -0.51 -11.03
N ALA A 712 -18.97 0.52 -11.15
CA ALA A 712 -19.58 1.20 -10.01
C ALA A 712 -20.53 0.27 -9.24
N ALA A 713 -21.29 -0.59 -9.93
CA ALA A 713 -22.12 -1.61 -9.29
C ALA A 713 -21.29 -2.65 -8.51
N LEU A 714 -20.10 -3.02 -8.99
CA LEU A 714 -19.17 -3.89 -8.24
C LEU A 714 -18.64 -3.21 -6.97
N CYS A 715 -18.35 -1.91 -7.04
CA CYS A 715 -17.95 -1.13 -5.86
C CYS A 715 -19.10 -1.04 -4.85
N ALA A 716 -20.32 -0.77 -5.32
CA ALA A 716 -21.54 -0.76 -4.50
C ALA A 716 -21.81 -2.10 -3.79
N ASP A 717 -21.72 -3.25 -4.50
CA ASP A 717 -21.84 -4.59 -3.87
C ASP A 717 -20.81 -4.78 -2.75
N SER A 718 -19.58 -4.27 -2.96
CA SER A 718 -18.51 -4.34 -1.97
C SER A 718 -18.83 -3.52 -0.71
N ILE A 719 -19.33 -2.31 -0.90
CA ILE A 719 -19.77 -1.39 0.15
C ILE A 719 -20.90 -2.01 0.98
N ASP A 720 -21.93 -2.55 0.33
CA ASP A 720 -23.09 -3.12 1.00
C ASP A 720 -22.69 -4.35 1.86
N ARG A 721 -21.85 -5.22 1.31
CA ARG A 721 -21.32 -6.40 2.04
C ARG A 721 -20.45 -6.01 3.23
N PHE A 722 -19.59 -5.02 3.03
CA PHE A 722 -18.71 -4.52 4.06
C PHE A 722 -19.52 -3.95 5.24
N SER A 723 -20.45 -3.04 4.94
CA SER A 723 -21.28 -2.36 5.94
C SER A 723 -22.11 -3.34 6.78
N LYS A 724 -22.77 -4.30 6.11
CA LYS A 724 -23.52 -5.38 6.79
C LYS A 724 -22.64 -6.21 7.72
N THR A 725 -21.39 -6.44 7.33
CA THR A 725 -20.43 -7.21 8.15
C THR A 725 -19.94 -6.41 9.36
N ILE A 726 -19.68 -5.11 9.21
CA ILE A 726 -19.31 -4.23 10.33
C ILE A 726 -20.42 -4.22 11.39
N GLU A 727 -21.67 -4.04 10.98
CA GLU A 727 -22.82 -4.04 11.89
C GLU A 727 -22.95 -5.37 12.63
N ALA A 728 -22.89 -6.50 11.91
CA ALA A 728 -22.98 -7.83 12.51
C ALA A 728 -21.86 -8.09 13.55
N LEU A 729 -20.62 -7.67 13.25
CA LEU A 729 -19.50 -7.83 14.18
C LEU A 729 -19.57 -6.91 15.40
N LEU A 730 -20.03 -5.67 15.23
CA LEU A 730 -20.26 -4.74 16.33
C LEU A 730 -21.32 -5.27 17.30
N ILE A 731 -22.40 -5.85 16.78
CA ILE A 731 -23.43 -6.53 17.58
C ILE A 731 -22.83 -7.73 18.32
N LYS A 732 -22.04 -8.56 17.62
CA LYS A 732 -21.49 -9.80 18.17
C LYS A 732 -20.42 -9.59 19.24
N HIS A 733 -19.48 -8.66 19.02
CA HIS A 733 -18.27 -8.52 19.84
C HIS A 733 -18.29 -7.29 20.75
N GLY A 734 -19.12 -6.28 20.46
CA GLY A 734 -19.14 -5.03 21.22
C GLY A 734 -17.75 -4.41 21.36
N LYS A 735 -17.34 -4.09 22.60
CA LYS A 735 -16.00 -3.55 22.90
C LYS A 735 -14.87 -4.56 22.65
N GLY A 736 -15.14 -5.86 22.73
CA GLY A 736 -14.13 -6.92 22.54
C GLY A 736 -13.70 -7.12 21.08
N ILE A 737 -14.27 -6.34 20.14
CA ILE A 737 -13.84 -6.36 18.73
C ILE A 737 -12.37 -5.93 18.57
N VAL A 738 -11.84 -5.16 19.52
CA VAL A 738 -10.44 -4.69 19.53
C VAL A 738 -9.43 -5.85 19.56
N ASP A 739 -9.81 -6.98 20.16
CA ASP A 739 -8.96 -8.17 20.30
C ASP A 739 -9.06 -9.11 19.08
N GLN A 740 -9.96 -8.84 18.14
CA GLN A 740 -10.24 -9.71 17.00
C GLN A 740 -9.35 -9.39 15.78
N GLN A 741 -8.03 -9.31 15.98
CA GLN A 741 -7.09 -8.81 14.96
C GLN A 741 -7.15 -9.56 13.62
N PHE A 742 -7.37 -10.88 13.62
CA PHE A 742 -7.58 -11.63 12.38
C PHE A 742 -8.74 -11.06 11.55
N LEU A 743 -9.86 -10.72 12.20
CA LEU A 743 -11.03 -10.13 11.54
C LEU A 743 -10.74 -8.69 11.13
N LEU A 744 -10.14 -7.89 12.03
CA LEU A 744 -9.84 -6.48 11.77
C LEU A 744 -8.95 -6.30 10.54
N ILE A 745 -7.92 -7.13 10.36
CA ILE A 745 -7.03 -7.06 9.18
C ILE A 745 -7.79 -7.32 7.87
N ARG A 746 -8.74 -8.27 7.84
CA ARG A 746 -9.54 -8.59 6.65
C ARG A 746 -10.57 -7.50 6.32
N LEU A 747 -11.05 -6.81 7.35
CA LEU A 747 -11.88 -5.61 7.18
C LEU A 747 -11.04 -4.45 6.64
N ALA A 748 -9.83 -4.23 7.15
CA ALA A 748 -8.92 -3.22 6.64
C ALA A 748 -8.61 -3.44 5.15
N ASP A 749 -8.26 -4.67 4.76
CA ASP A 749 -7.99 -5.01 3.36
C ASP A 749 -9.22 -4.78 2.46
N SER A 750 -10.43 -5.10 2.96
CA SER A 750 -11.67 -4.79 2.25
C SER A 750 -11.90 -3.27 2.09
N ALA A 751 -11.64 -2.49 3.15
CA ALA A 751 -11.78 -1.03 3.14
C ALA A 751 -10.79 -0.38 2.16
N ILE A 752 -9.54 -0.88 2.11
CA ILE A 752 -8.52 -0.45 1.15
C ILE A 752 -8.99 -0.70 -0.29
N ASP A 753 -9.49 -1.91 -0.59
CA ASP A 753 -9.97 -2.25 -1.94
C ASP A 753 -11.20 -1.42 -2.35
N ILE A 754 -12.13 -1.15 -1.41
CA ILE A 754 -13.29 -0.28 -1.67
C ILE A 754 -12.84 1.15 -2.00
N TYR A 755 -11.95 1.74 -1.20
CA TYR A 755 -11.42 3.07 -1.47
C TYR A 755 -10.69 3.11 -2.82
N ALA A 756 -9.87 2.09 -3.11
CA ALA A 756 -9.16 1.95 -4.37
C ALA A 756 -10.11 1.96 -5.58
N MET A 757 -11.20 1.19 -5.52
CA MET A 757 -12.23 1.18 -6.57
C MET A 757 -12.84 2.57 -6.76
N SER A 758 -13.23 3.23 -5.66
CA SER A 758 -13.83 4.56 -5.71
C SER A 758 -12.88 5.60 -6.32
N CYS A 759 -11.59 5.58 -5.98
CA CYS A 759 -10.59 6.49 -6.55
C CYS A 759 -10.44 6.34 -8.06
N VAL A 760 -10.31 5.10 -8.57
CA VAL A 760 -10.12 4.86 -10.01
C VAL A 760 -11.39 5.11 -10.82
N LEU A 761 -12.57 4.81 -10.26
CA LEU A 761 -13.86 5.13 -10.88
C LEU A 761 -14.00 6.65 -11.06
N SER A 762 -13.64 7.41 -10.04
CA SER A 762 -13.71 8.86 -10.07
C SER A 762 -12.72 9.46 -11.08
N ARG A 763 -11.45 9.04 -11.03
CA ARG A 763 -10.41 9.54 -11.93
C ARG A 763 -10.68 9.23 -13.40
N ALA A 764 -11.03 7.98 -13.71
CA ALA A 764 -11.33 7.57 -15.08
C ALA A 764 -12.59 8.30 -15.61
N SER A 765 -13.59 8.56 -14.75
CA SER A 765 -14.74 9.39 -15.12
C SER A 765 -14.35 10.83 -15.44
N LYS A 766 -13.43 11.45 -14.66
CA LYS A 766 -12.86 12.77 -14.97
C LYS A 766 -12.12 12.75 -16.31
N ALA A 767 -11.28 11.75 -16.56
CA ALA A 767 -10.53 11.62 -17.81
C ALA A 767 -11.43 11.56 -19.05
N VAL A 768 -12.55 10.84 -18.98
CA VAL A 768 -13.56 10.78 -20.05
C VAL A 768 -14.26 12.13 -20.22
N ARG A 769 -14.74 12.75 -19.13
CA ARG A 769 -15.43 14.05 -19.17
C ARG A 769 -14.55 15.16 -19.75
N GLU A 770 -13.24 15.07 -19.52
CA GLU A 770 -12.25 16.03 -20.03
C GLU A 770 -11.64 15.64 -21.38
N ASN A 771 -12.13 14.57 -22.03
CA ASN A 771 -11.61 14.07 -23.31
C ASN A 771 -10.07 13.88 -23.31
N LYS A 772 -9.52 13.33 -22.22
CA LYS A 772 -8.08 13.06 -22.13
C LYS A 772 -7.68 12.01 -23.16
N PRO A 773 -6.51 12.13 -23.81
CA PRO A 773 -5.99 11.09 -24.71
C PRO A 773 -5.85 9.71 -24.05
N SER A 774 -5.63 9.68 -22.73
CA SER A 774 -5.52 8.46 -21.92
C SER A 774 -6.86 7.86 -21.49
N ALA A 775 -8.00 8.52 -21.75
CA ALA A 775 -9.28 8.15 -21.15
C ALA A 775 -9.69 6.70 -21.43
N GLU A 776 -9.47 6.19 -22.65
CA GLU A 776 -9.76 4.80 -22.99
C GLU A 776 -8.90 3.81 -22.18
N HIS A 777 -7.61 4.12 -22.00
CA HIS A 777 -6.71 3.29 -21.22
C HIS A 777 -7.06 3.31 -19.72
N GLU A 778 -7.44 4.48 -19.20
CA GLU A 778 -7.92 4.65 -17.82
C GLU A 778 -9.21 3.88 -17.56
N LEU A 779 -10.15 3.86 -18.53
CA LEU A 779 -11.35 3.02 -18.47
C LEU A 779 -11.01 1.53 -18.38
N LEU A 780 -10.04 1.06 -19.18
CA LEU A 780 -9.60 -0.34 -19.14
C LEU A 780 -9.02 -0.71 -17.77
N MET A 781 -8.16 0.14 -17.21
CA MET A 781 -7.56 -0.07 -15.90
C MET A 781 -8.61 -0.05 -14.78
N ALA A 782 -9.54 0.91 -14.78
CA ALA A 782 -10.60 0.99 -13.78
C ALA A 782 -11.52 -0.24 -13.82
N LYS A 783 -11.92 -0.68 -15.02
CA LYS A 783 -12.73 -1.91 -15.20
C LYS A 783 -12.02 -3.15 -14.69
N ALA A 784 -10.76 -3.35 -15.09
CA ALA A 784 -9.97 -4.50 -14.67
C ALA A 784 -9.73 -4.50 -13.15
N TRP A 785 -9.42 -3.33 -12.57
CA TRP A 785 -9.22 -3.20 -11.13
C TRP A 785 -10.47 -3.54 -10.33
N CYS A 786 -11.63 -2.97 -10.70
CA CYS A 786 -12.88 -3.18 -9.95
C CYS A 786 -13.33 -4.65 -9.91
N VAL A 787 -13.09 -5.41 -10.99
CA VAL A 787 -13.38 -6.85 -11.02
C VAL A 787 -12.56 -7.59 -9.97
N GLU A 788 -11.25 -7.33 -9.89
CA GLU A 788 -10.38 -8.04 -8.97
C GLU A 788 -10.51 -7.56 -7.52
N ALA A 789 -10.70 -6.26 -7.31
CA ALA A 789 -10.90 -5.67 -6.00
C ALA A 789 -12.22 -6.17 -5.38
N ASN A 790 -13.33 -6.21 -6.13
CA ASN A 790 -14.59 -6.79 -5.64
C ASN A 790 -14.42 -8.28 -5.25
N ASP A 791 -13.70 -9.09 -6.05
CA ASP A 791 -13.42 -10.49 -5.71
C ASP A 791 -12.65 -10.60 -4.39
N ARG A 792 -11.63 -9.76 -4.17
CA ARG A 792 -10.87 -9.71 -2.91
C ARG A 792 -11.75 -9.32 -1.72
N VAL A 793 -12.59 -8.29 -1.85
CA VAL A 793 -13.55 -7.90 -0.82
C VAL A 793 -14.47 -9.07 -0.48
N ARG A 794 -15.08 -9.72 -1.48
CA ARG A 794 -15.97 -10.87 -1.27
C ARG A 794 -15.28 -12.02 -0.54
N ILE A 795 -14.02 -12.30 -0.88
CA ILE A 795 -13.21 -13.32 -0.19
C ILE A 795 -12.97 -12.94 1.27
N ASN A 796 -12.59 -11.69 1.54
CA ASN A 796 -12.33 -11.22 2.90
C ASN A 796 -13.60 -11.23 3.77
N ILE A 797 -14.73 -10.74 3.23
CA ILE A 797 -16.03 -10.79 3.91
C ILE A 797 -16.46 -12.23 4.20
N ARG A 798 -16.26 -13.16 3.25
CA ARG A 798 -16.53 -14.59 3.50
C ARG A 798 -15.66 -15.14 4.64
N ARG A 799 -14.37 -14.79 4.67
CA ARG A 799 -13.42 -15.24 5.70
C ARG A 799 -13.72 -14.70 7.09
N VAL A 800 -14.43 -13.57 7.18
CA VAL A 800 -14.88 -12.98 8.44
C VAL A 800 -16.14 -13.67 8.98
N ASN A 801 -17.05 -14.08 8.09
CA ASN A 801 -18.37 -14.61 8.49
C ASN A 801 -18.46 -16.15 8.53
N ASN A 802 -17.46 -16.87 8.02
CA ASN A 802 -17.53 -18.32 7.87
C ASN A 802 -16.82 -19.07 9.02
N GLY A 803 -17.55 -19.96 9.70
CA GLY A 803 -17.08 -20.69 10.87
C GLY A 803 -15.84 -21.57 10.67
N VAL A 804 -15.57 -22.04 9.44
CA VAL A 804 -14.35 -22.81 9.13
C VAL A 804 -13.12 -21.92 9.24
N PHE A 805 -13.17 -20.70 8.68
CA PHE A 805 -12.06 -19.75 8.78
C PHE A 805 -11.85 -19.23 10.20
N LEU A 806 -12.94 -19.05 10.97
CA LEU A 806 -12.85 -18.66 12.37
C LEU A 806 -12.08 -19.70 13.19
N LYS A 807 -12.42 -20.99 13.08
CA LYS A 807 -11.67 -22.08 13.72
C LYS A 807 -10.21 -22.17 13.23
N ASN A 808 -9.98 -21.87 11.95
CA ASN A 808 -8.63 -21.84 11.40
C ASN A 808 -7.75 -20.78 12.08
N TYR A 809 -8.31 -19.64 12.50
CA TYR A 809 -7.54 -18.62 13.23
C TYR A 809 -7.09 -19.09 14.62
N ASP A 810 -7.91 -19.86 15.32
CA ASP A 810 -7.50 -20.50 16.58
C ASP A 810 -6.33 -21.46 16.35
N THR A 811 -6.38 -22.21 15.25
CA THR A 811 -5.33 -23.15 14.84
C THR A 811 -4.03 -22.40 14.49
N MET A 812 -4.13 -21.28 13.75
CA MET A 812 -2.98 -20.42 13.45
C MET A 812 -2.37 -19.83 14.74
N SER A 813 -3.19 -19.43 15.71
CA SER A 813 -2.73 -18.96 17.02
C SER A 813 -1.96 -20.04 17.77
N ALA A 814 -2.45 -21.28 17.76
CA ALA A 814 -1.76 -22.41 18.37
C ALA A 814 -0.40 -22.70 17.71
N ILE A 815 -0.33 -22.67 16.37
CA ILE A 815 0.94 -22.82 15.63
C ILE A 815 1.94 -21.73 16.04
N ALA A 816 1.50 -20.47 16.08
CA ALA A 816 2.36 -19.36 16.48
C ALA A 816 2.87 -19.53 17.92
N LYS A 817 2.00 -19.93 18.87
CA LYS A 817 2.40 -20.22 20.26
C LYS A 817 3.46 -21.30 20.34
N ASN A 818 3.32 -22.38 19.56
CA ASN A 818 4.29 -23.47 19.52
C ASN A 818 5.65 -22.99 18.98
N ILE A 819 5.66 -22.19 17.91
CA ILE A 819 6.88 -21.58 17.35
C ILE A 819 7.56 -20.68 18.39
N CYS A 820 6.79 -19.85 19.10
CA CYS A 820 7.33 -18.97 20.14
C CYS A 820 7.88 -19.76 21.32
N ALA A 821 7.20 -20.82 21.76
CA ALA A 821 7.66 -21.67 22.86
C ALA A 821 8.99 -22.37 22.54
N GLN A 822 9.20 -22.73 21.28
CA GLN A 822 10.45 -23.34 20.79
C GLN A 822 11.49 -22.32 20.30
N GLN A 823 11.15 -21.02 20.27
CA GLN A 823 11.96 -19.96 19.66
C GLN A 823 12.44 -20.31 18.23
N GLY A 824 11.64 -21.07 17.47
CA GLY A 824 12.10 -21.68 16.23
C GLY A 824 11.07 -22.57 15.55
N ILE A 825 11.49 -23.25 14.50
CA ILE A 825 10.67 -24.25 13.82
C ILE A 825 10.50 -25.46 14.73
N VAL A 826 9.25 -25.89 14.94
CA VAL A 826 8.90 -26.95 15.89
C VAL A 826 9.23 -28.34 15.35
N GLN A 827 9.10 -28.53 14.04
CA GLN A 827 9.32 -29.81 13.38
C GLN A 827 10.78 -30.02 12.99
N SER A 828 11.30 -31.22 13.27
CA SER A 828 12.57 -31.68 12.74
C SER A 828 12.51 -31.86 11.22
N ASN A 829 13.68 -32.04 10.59
CA ASN A 829 13.68 -32.34 9.17
C ASN A 829 12.99 -33.71 8.89
N PRO A 830 12.38 -33.88 7.71
CA PRO A 830 11.70 -35.11 7.33
C PRO A 830 12.56 -36.40 7.36
N VAL A 831 13.88 -36.28 7.44
CA VAL A 831 14.83 -37.40 7.40
C VAL A 831 15.11 -37.92 8.81
N GLY A 832 14.81 -37.13 9.85
CA GLY A 832 15.00 -37.52 11.24
C GLY A 832 16.44 -37.42 11.72
N ILE A 833 17.24 -36.54 11.12
CA ILE A 833 18.62 -36.23 11.52
C ILE A 833 18.61 -34.77 11.96
N GLU A 834 18.97 -34.43 13.19
CA GLU A 834 19.05 -33.03 13.64
C GLU A 834 20.29 -32.30 13.14
#